data_AF-A0A9E0UW73-F1
#
_entry.id   AF-A0A9E0UW73-F1
#
_cell.length_a   1.000
_cell.length_b   1.000
_cell.length_c   1.000
_cell.angle_alpha   90.00
_cell.angle_beta   90.00
_cell.angle_gamma   90.00
#
_symmetry.space_group_name_H-M   'P 1'
#
loop_
_entity.id
_entity.type
_entity.pdbx_description
1 polymer ?
#
loop_
_entity_poly.entity_id
_entity_poly.type
_entity_poly.pdbx_seq_one_letter_code
_entity_poly.pdbx_strand_id
1 'polypeptide(L)'
;MFAGIFIGGCNYTTQRTFEKTPTADEEDPQPNYDISLDEDYQDYVSFMFMGNRNENFSTYFNTYFMASADFEDAYNLYRTSTVASFNKRLDSLNITPAISNEIKEKLTKVIERASKVIQIHKNSKYLDDAVLLIGKSYFYLGDYLQAERKFNEFLTNLSASKLYDEAMYYLGVTKMKLGKTDEASIILKNLVKNAKDKEVRSGAAGELGINAFVKKNYKDAVDYFRQSIELSGDKDNKAVNQFILARIFSLYQPTKAAKEFQNVLDYSSDFDLSFYARLNYAKSLDIEKQYSKANDELDNLRRKYREVPEYKQLAELELANNLYDQKKYKDAISGYFDVIIDYPSSLAASDAYYYLARHYETVENNYLKALVNYKKSTEENASSDYSALSKKKYDVYTRYFALQEKIDTANKVVIPTENKELEKRRVIRNEEKGIKTNLPNNPGNDPNNPNGRENGKGSGMRSYESDFNNVSDTIKEKEERKKKKKETNVPNIKSEDSVKVQDTLITSAIDTAGIRRANDEKFNNYYELAELFLYDLKSVDSSVHYLNVILDKFQEEDKTSRTMYTLATIYANNNQPDKANELYREIIQKYPNTIFANESRKILGVTTIELEEETVKELYKDAEKRLLAGSSRDAVTILTNLKDKYPGSELLPKTYYTLGWIYENVYRNKDSVIYYYRALKEKYPNSEYSQKITEKLAILDYKPEDSLKTKTLLDSNGNPIAMDSLSVRMPADTLNQKIENPTGTDTKEQELDDLLKDKTPDEILKILQDDAKKSQEEEFKKQQENNKQDPGKEPEPPK
;
A
#
# COMPACT_ATOMS: atom_id res chain seq x y z
N MET A 1 -16.46 65.78 -47.06
CA MET A 1 -17.18 66.71 -46.15
C MET A 1 -17.44 65.92 -44.87
N PHE A 2 -17.00 66.30 -43.66
CA PHE A 2 -17.18 67.54 -42.86
C PHE A 2 -18.55 67.68 -42.18
N ALA A 3 -18.52 68.07 -40.89
CA ALA A 3 -19.61 68.17 -39.89
C ALA A 3 -20.24 66.81 -39.46
N GLY A 4 -20.55 66.53 -38.18
CA GLY A 4 -20.56 67.35 -36.93
C GLY A 4 -21.94 67.99 -36.65
N ILE A 5 -22.43 68.26 -35.44
CA ILE A 5 -21.91 68.29 -34.04
C ILE A 5 -23.15 68.46 -33.09
N PHE A 6 -23.24 68.13 -31.79
CA PHE A 6 -22.57 67.20 -30.84
C PHE A 6 -23.27 67.28 -29.43
N ILE A 7 -23.07 66.30 -28.53
CA ILE A 7 -23.39 66.29 -27.06
C ILE A 7 -24.87 66.17 -26.61
N GLY A 8 -25.10 65.40 -25.53
CA GLY A 8 -26.37 65.36 -24.78
C GLY A 8 -26.51 64.20 -23.78
N GLY A 9 -25.63 64.10 -22.77
CA GLY A 9 -25.59 62.93 -21.86
C GLY A 9 -25.98 63.21 -20.40
N CYS A 10 -26.46 62.18 -19.71
CA CYS A 10 -26.57 62.15 -18.24
C CYS A 10 -25.73 61.00 -17.68
N ASN A 11 -24.74 61.33 -16.85
CA ASN A 11 -24.01 60.34 -16.06
C ASN A 11 -24.88 59.86 -14.89
N TYR A 12 -24.91 58.56 -14.64
CA TYR A 12 -25.05 58.04 -13.27
C TYR A 12 -23.74 57.43 -12.85
N THR A 13 -23.09 58.06 -11.88
CA THR A 13 -21.75 57.70 -11.39
C THR A 13 -21.78 56.38 -10.64
N THR A 14 -21.06 55.37 -11.15
CA THR A 14 -20.73 54.16 -10.39
C THR A 14 -19.72 54.49 -9.29
N GLN A 15 -20.18 54.91 -8.11
CA GLN A 15 -19.32 54.93 -6.94
C GLN A 15 -19.06 53.49 -6.48
N ARG A 16 -17.86 52.98 -6.80
CA ARG A 16 -17.31 51.77 -6.19
C ARG A 16 -16.74 52.12 -4.82
N THR A 17 -17.42 51.74 -3.75
CA THR A 17 -16.85 51.71 -2.39
C THR A 17 -17.28 50.44 -1.65
N PHE A 18 -16.67 49.32 -2.05
CA PHE A 18 -16.58 48.11 -1.22
C PHE A 18 -15.16 47.52 -1.35
N GLU A 19 -14.19 48.22 -0.77
CA GLU A 19 -12.95 47.57 -0.34
C GLU A 19 -13.24 46.80 0.94
N LYS A 20 -13.65 45.55 0.78
CA LYS A 20 -13.57 44.55 1.84
C LYS A 20 -13.25 43.21 1.17
N THR A 21 -12.04 42.69 1.42
CA THR A 21 -11.73 41.30 1.09
C THR A 21 -12.65 40.39 1.91
N PRO A 22 -13.18 39.29 1.33
CA PRO A 22 -14.08 38.41 2.06
C PRO A 22 -13.33 37.72 3.20
N THR A 23 -13.66 38.09 4.44
CA THR A 23 -13.34 37.30 5.63
C THR A 23 -14.24 36.07 5.65
N ALA A 24 -13.68 34.90 5.99
CA ALA A 24 -14.32 33.60 5.75
C ALA A 24 -15.56 33.27 6.61
N ASP A 25 -15.99 34.20 7.48
CA ASP A 25 -16.96 33.98 8.55
C ASP A 25 -18.20 34.90 8.48
N GLU A 26 -18.43 35.60 7.35
CA GLU A 26 -19.70 36.32 7.15
C GLU A 26 -20.81 35.32 6.74
N GLU A 27 -21.72 35.02 7.67
CA GLU A 27 -22.92 34.24 7.36
C GLU A 27 -23.82 34.98 6.35
N ASP A 28 -24.27 34.26 5.32
CA ASP A 28 -25.21 34.77 4.31
C ASP A 28 -26.46 35.34 5.02
N PRO A 29 -26.83 36.61 4.81
CA PRO A 29 -27.92 37.24 5.55
C PRO A 29 -29.24 36.55 5.25
N GLN A 30 -29.86 35.95 6.28
CA GLN A 30 -31.03 35.10 6.10
C GLN A 30 -32.17 35.84 5.37
N PRO A 31 -32.77 35.24 4.32
CA PRO A 31 -33.90 35.84 3.64
C PRO A 31 -35.09 35.99 4.61
N ASN A 32 -35.78 37.12 4.55
CA ASN A 32 -37.13 37.20 5.12
C ASN A 32 -38.11 36.52 4.15
N TYR A 33 -38.86 35.54 4.67
CA TYR A 33 -39.82 34.68 3.97
C TYR A 33 -41.31 35.04 4.26
N ASP A 34 -41.60 36.15 4.94
CA ASP A 34 -42.95 36.61 5.30
C ASP A 34 -43.74 37.04 4.04
N ILE A 35 -44.52 36.11 3.47
CA ILE A 35 -45.42 36.35 2.32
C ILE A 35 -46.83 35.90 2.70
N SER A 36 -47.84 36.71 2.40
CA SER A 36 -49.24 36.39 2.71
C SER A 36 -49.75 35.21 1.88
N LEU A 37 -50.25 34.18 2.57
CA LEU A 37 -50.83 32.96 2.01
C LEU A 37 -52.36 33.03 1.84
N ASP A 38 -52.96 34.20 2.00
CA ASP A 38 -54.41 34.39 1.93
C ASP A 38 -54.92 34.38 0.47
N GLU A 39 -55.92 33.56 0.18
CA GLU A 39 -56.37 33.27 -1.19
C GLU A 39 -57.12 34.46 -1.81
N ASP A 40 -57.93 35.17 -1.00
CA ASP A 40 -58.58 36.43 -1.40
C ASP A 40 -57.56 37.56 -1.68
N TYR A 41 -56.39 37.52 -1.02
CA TYR A 41 -55.30 38.47 -1.27
C TYR A 41 -54.62 38.22 -2.63
N GLN A 42 -54.50 36.95 -3.06
CA GLN A 42 -53.97 36.62 -4.37
C GLN A 42 -54.88 37.10 -5.52
N ASP A 43 -56.21 37.04 -5.34
CA ASP A 43 -57.17 37.55 -6.34
C ASP A 43 -57.28 39.08 -6.33
N TYR A 44 -57.07 39.74 -5.18
CA TYR A 44 -56.96 41.21 -5.13
C TYR A 44 -55.66 41.73 -5.77
N VAL A 45 -54.50 41.09 -5.47
CA VAL A 45 -53.23 41.36 -6.16
C VAL A 45 -53.36 41.00 -7.66
N SER A 46 -54.17 39.98 -7.97
CA SER A 46 -54.81 39.65 -9.26
C SER A 46 -55.11 40.88 -10.15
N PHE A 47 -55.71 41.92 -9.57
CA PHE A 47 -56.17 43.12 -10.29
C PHE A 47 -55.05 44.16 -10.53
N MET A 48 -53.94 44.09 -9.80
CA MET A 48 -52.75 44.97 -9.94
C MET A 48 -51.72 44.44 -10.99
N PHE A 49 -52.12 43.52 -11.86
CA PHE A 49 -51.25 42.71 -12.74
C PHE A 49 -50.65 43.45 -13.96
N MET A 50 -49.96 44.56 -13.72
CA MET A 50 -48.80 44.97 -14.53
C MET A 50 -47.49 44.79 -13.76
N GLY A 51 -47.43 45.19 -12.48
CA GLY A 51 -46.21 45.09 -11.66
C GLY A 51 -45.72 43.65 -11.49
N ASN A 52 -46.55 42.80 -10.86
CA ASN A 52 -46.18 41.40 -10.55
C ASN A 52 -45.95 40.54 -11.83
N ARG A 53 -46.58 40.89 -12.96
CA ARG A 53 -46.29 40.27 -14.27
C ARG A 53 -44.93 40.70 -14.82
N ASN A 54 -44.60 41.99 -14.78
CA ASN A 54 -43.31 42.49 -15.24
C ASN A 54 -42.16 41.99 -14.35
N GLU A 55 -42.40 41.88 -13.04
CA GLU A 55 -41.45 41.28 -12.10
C GLU A 55 -41.19 39.81 -12.46
N ASN A 56 -42.20 38.94 -12.44
CA ASN A 56 -42.01 37.51 -12.78
C ASN A 56 -41.46 37.28 -14.20
N PHE A 57 -41.73 38.18 -15.16
CA PHE A 57 -41.13 38.16 -16.49
C PHE A 57 -39.62 38.50 -16.43
N SER A 58 -39.24 39.55 -15.70
CA SER A 58 -37.85 39.94 -15.46
C SER A 58 -37.08 38.85 -14.72
N THR A 59 -37.61 38.37 -13.59
CA THR A 59 -37.00 37.30 -12.78
C THR A 59 -36.75 36.04 -13.60
N TYR A 60 -37.71 35.68 -14.47
CA TYR A 60 -37.56 34.54 -15.38
C TYR A 60 -36.46 34.79 -16.41
N PHE A 61 -36.62 35.77 -17.30
CA PHE A 61 -35.73 35.91 -18.46
C PHE A 61 -34.33 36.43 -18.13
N ASN A 62 -34.18 37.28 -17.11
CA ASN A 62 -32.89 37.88 -16.75
C ASN A 62 -32.07 37.05 -15.75
N THR A 63 -32.66 36.07 -15.07
CA THR A 63 -32.00 35.41 -13.93
C THR A 63 -32.30 33.92 -13.82
N TYR A 64 -33.57 33.54 -13.60
CA TYR A 64 -33.93 32.15 -13.31
C TYR A 64 -33.77 31.22 -14.53
N PHE A 65 -34.23 31.62 -15.72
CA PHE A 65 -34.09 30.83 -16.95
C PHE A 65 -32.61 30.54 -17.25
N MET A 66 -31.73 31.55 -17.08
CA MET A 66 -30.30 31.37 -17.23
C MET A 66 -29.68 30.49 -16.13
N ALA A 67 -30.21 30.51 -14.90
CA ALA A 67 -29.76 29.63 -13.82
C ALA A 67 -30.17 28.17 -14.08
N SER A 68 -31.43 27.93 -14.51
CA SER A 68 -31.92 26.61 -14.90
C SER A 68 -31.16 26.06 -16.11
N ALA A 69 -30.89 26.87 -17.14
CA ALA A 69 -30.13 26.43 -18.32
C ALA A 69 -28.67 26.05 -17.99
N ASP A 70 -27.93 26.88 -17.23
CA ASP A 70 -26.56 26.54 -16.80
C ASP A 70 -26.55 25.32 -15.85
N PHE A 71 -27.63 25.10 -15.08
CA PHE A 71 -27.78 23.93 -14.21
C PHE A 71 -28.00 22.64 -15.02
N GLU A 72 -28.94 22.62 -15.97
CA GLU A 72 -29.22 21.43 -16.78
C GLU A 72 -28.03 21.04 -17.68
N ASP A 73 -27.28 22.03 -18.18
CA ASP A 73 -26.03 21.79 -18.91
C ASP A 73 -24.95 21.18 -17.99
N ALA A 74 -24.75 21.76 -16.80
CA ALA A 74 -23.84 21.20 -15.79
C ALA A 74 -24.25 19.79 -15.32
N TYR A 75 -25.55 19.54 -15.18
CA TYR A 75 -26.11 18.25 -14.79
C TYR A 75 -25.95 17.20 -15.90
N ASN A 76 -26.10 17.58 -17.18
CA ASN A 76 -25.85 16.65 -18.29
C ASN A 76 -24.36 16.31 -18.43
N LEU A 77 -23.46 17.29 -18.31
CA LEU A 77 -22.01 17.04 -18.25
C LEU A 77 -21.65 16.12 -17.07
N TYR A 78 -22.26 16.33 -15.90
CA TYR A 78 -22.13 15.45 -14.74
C TYR A 78 -22.63 14.03 -15.07
N ARG A 79 -23.85 13.88 -15.61
CA ARG A 79 -24.50 12.62 -16.00
C ARG A 79 -23.59 11.81 -16.94
N THR A 80 -23.10 12.39 -18.03
CA THR A 80 -22.17 11.72 -18.95
C THR A 80 -20.89 11.25 -18.24
N SER A 81 -20.28 12.09 -17.40
CA SER A 81 -19.08 11.69 -16.63
C SER A 81 -19.34 10.53 -15.65
N THR A 82 -20.54 10.46 -15.06
CA THR A 82 -20.93 9.38 -14.15
C THR A 82 -21.14 8.06 -14.90
N VAL A 83 -21.78 8.07 -16.07
CA VAL A 83 -22.04 6.86 -16.89
C VAL A 83 -20.74 6.14 -17.26
N ALA A 84 -19.74 6.89 -17.74
CA ALA A 84 -18.41 6.34 -18.03
C ALA A 84 -17.74 5.75 -16.76
N SER A 85 -17.93 6.41 -15.61
CA SER A 85 -17.41 5.95 -14.32
C SER A 85 -18.09 4.65 -13.84
N PHE A 86 -19.42 4.52 -13.96
CA PHE A 86 -20.19 3.32 -13.59
C PHE A 86 -19.89 2.12 -14.49
N ASN A 87 -19.68 2.37 -15.80
CA ASN A 87 -19.20 1.35 -16.73
C ASN A 87 -17.85 0.78 -16.27
N LYS A 88 -16.94 1.64 -15.82
CA LYS A 88 -15.61 1.24 -15.35
C LYS A 88 -15.68 0.50 -14.00
N ARG A 89 -16.16 1.16 -12.95
CA ARG A 89 -16.19 0.65 -11.57
C ARG A 89 -17.56 0.78 -10.91
N LEU A 90 -18.20 -0.35 -10.62
CA LEU A 90 -19.54 -0.38 -10.03
C LEU A 90 -19.52 -0.06 -8.51
N ASP A 91 -18.41 -0.34 -7.84
CA ASP A 91 -18.08 0.16 -6.49
C ASP A 91 -18.06 1.70 -6.43
N SER A 92 -17.85 2.38 -7.55
CA SER A 92 -17.89 3.85 -7.63
C SER A 92 -19.32 4.44 -7.65
N LEU A 93 -20.39 3.62 -7.63
CA LEU A 93 -21.79 4.10 -7.51
C LEU A 93 -22.03 5.01 -6.30
N ASN A 94 -21.32 4.78 -5.18
CA ASN A 94 -21.45 5.62 -3.99
C ASN A 94 -20.39 6.74 -3.91
N ILE A 95 -19.31 6.64 -4.69
CA ILE A 95 -18.18 7.58 -4.66
C ILE A 95 -18.56 8.83 -5.48
N THR A 96 -18.41 10.02 -4.91
CA THR A 96 -18.57 11.27 -5.65
C THR A 96 -17.48 11.36 -6.74
N PRO A 97 -17.83 11.43 -8.04
CA PRO A 97 -16.83 11.58 -9.09
C PRO A 97 -16.19 12.97 -9.03
N ALA A 98 -14.93 13.07 -9.47
CA ALA A 98 -14.24 14.35 -9.59
C ALA A 98 -14.82 15.15 -10.77
N ILE A 99 -15.60 16.20 -10.46
CA ILE A 99 -16.23 17.05 -11.47
C ILE A 99 -15.23 18.00 -12.15
N SER A 100 -15.48 18.30 -13.42
CA SER A 100 -14.65 19.22 -14.21
C SER A 100 -14.76 20.67 -13.69
N ASN A 101 -13.76 21.50 -14.02
CA ASN A 101 -13.80 22.92 -13.68
C ASN A 101 -14.97 23.65 -14.38
N GLU A 102 -15.39 23.19 -15.55
CA GLU A 102 -16.56 23.71 -16.25
C GLU A 102 -17.87 23.45 -15.48
N ILE A 103 -18.07 22.24 -14.94
CA ILE A 103 -19.23 21.93 -14.09
C ILE A 103 -19.21 22.81 -12.85
N LYS A 104 -18.04 22.98 -12.20
CA LYS A 104 -17.90 23.87 -11.04
C LYS A 104 -18.28 25.31 -11.37
N GLU A 105 -17.76 25.86 -12.47
CA GLU A 105 -18.02 27.23 -12.89
C GLU A 105 -19.50 27.48 -13.22
N LYS A 106 -20.15 26.55 -13.93
CA LYS A 106 -21.60 26.62 -14.20
C LYS A 106 -22.40 26.57 -12.89
N LEU A 107 -22.20 25.57 -12.03
CA LEU A 107 -22.92 25.45 -10.75
C LEU A 107 -22.70 26.66 -9.83
N THR A 108 -21.52 27.29 -9.87
CA THR A 108 -21.25 28.53 -9.13
C THR A 108 -22.09 29.70 -9.66
N LYS A 109 -22.24 29.83 -10.99
CA LYS A 109 -23.12 30.82 -11.63
C LYS A 109 -24.60 30.55 -11.37
N VAL A 110 -25.01 29.27 -11.26
CA VAL A 110 -26.38 28.90 -10.86
C VAL A 110 -26.67 29.45 -9.47
N ILE A 111 -25.77 29.22 -8.50
CA ILE A 111 -25.90 29.76 -7.13
C ILE A 111 -25.94 31.29 -7.15
N GLU A 112 -25.00 31.95 -7.83
CA GLU A 112 -24.94 33.43 -7.91
C GLU A 112 -26.23 34.05 -8.48
N ARG A 113 -26.83 33.43 -9.50
CA ARG A 113 -28.09 33.90 -10.12
C ARG A 113 -29.30 33.58 -9.24
N ALA A 114 -29.40 32.35 -8.72
CA ALA A 114 -30.51 31.95 -7.86
C ALA A 114 -30.56 32.77 -6.56
N SER A 115 -29.42 33.09 -5.95
CA SER A 115 -29.37 33.99 -4.78
C SER A 115 -29.90 35.40 -5.08
N LYS A 116 -29.74 35.91 -6.32
CA LYS A 116 -30.33 37.20 -6.73
C LYS A 116 -31.86 37.14 -6.85
N VAL A 117 -32.43 35.98 -7.22
CA VAL A 117 -33.90 35.77 -7.16
C VAL A 117 -34.39 35.92 -5.72
N ILE A 118 -33.72 35.27 -4.77
CA ILE A 118 -34.08 35.31 -3.33
C ILE A 118 -33.91 36.73 -2.75
N GLN A 119 -32.86 37.45 -3.14
CA GLN A 119 -32.60 38.81 -2.64
C GLN A 119 -33.57 39.86 -3.19
N ILE A 120 -33.85 39.82 -4.50
CA ILE A 120 -34.54 40.90 -5.23
C ILE A 120 -36.02 40.59 -5.44
N HIS A 121 -36.39 39.32 -5.64
CA HIS A 121 -37.66 38.88 -6.21
C HIS A 121 -38.44 37.92 -5.30
N LYS A 122 -38.54 38.29 -4.02
CA LYS A 122 -39.12 37.45 -2.95
C LYS A 122 -40.54 36.97 -3.23
N ASN A 123 -41.37 37.79 -3.88
CA ASN A 123 -42.76 37.45 -4.22
C ASN A 123 -42.89 36.71 -5.57
N SER A 124 -41.78 36.31 -6.20
CA SER A 124 -41.82 35.58 -7.47
C SER A 124 -42.18 34.12 -7.25
N LYS A 125 -43.02 33.58 -8.15
CA LYS A 125 -43.37 32.15 -8.17
C LYS A 125 -42.20 31.20 -8.45
N TYR A 126 -41.00 31.73 -8.73
CA TYR A 126 -39.76 30.99 -8.94
C TYR A 126 -38.83 31.01 -7.71
N LEU A 127 -39.29 31.53 -6.56
CA LEU A 127 -38.51 31.54 -5.32
C LEU A 127 -38.12 30.10 -4.91
N ASP A 128 -39.12 29.21 -4.84
CA ASP A 128 -38.94 27.80 -4.51
C ASP A 128 -37.93 27.13 -5.44
N ASP A 129 -38.12 27.27 -6.76
CA ASP A 129 -37.23 26.70 -7.77
C ASP A 129 -35.79 27.22 -7.59
N ALA A 130 -35.61 28.51 -7.27
CA ALA A 130 -34.30 29.10 -7.03
C ALA A 130 -33.62 28.58 -5.75
N VAL A 131 -34.35 28.48 -4.64
CA VAL A 131 -33.82 27.90 -3.38
C VAL A 131 -33.43 26.43 -3.59
N LEU A 132 -34.25 25.67 -4.32
CA LEU A 132 -33.96 24.28 -4.67
C LEU A 132 -32.72 24.17 -5.58
N LEU A 133 -32.60 25.01 -6.61
CA LEU A 133 -31.43 25.04 -7.51
C LEU A 133 -30.12 25.31 -6.76
N ILE A 134 -30.13 26.17 -5.73
CA ILE A 134 -28.95 26.38 -4.86
C ILE A 134 -28.58 25.09 -4.12
N GLY A 135 -29.56 24.44 -3.46
CA GLY A 135 -29.33 23.18 -2.75
C GLY A 135 -28.80 22.08 -3.68
N LYS A 136 -29.42 21.91 -4.86
CA LYS A 136 -28.98 20.97 -5.90
C LYS A 136 -27.56 21.30 -6.38
N SER A 137 -27.23 22.59 -6.55
CA SER A 137 -25.90 23.02 -6.98
C SER A 137 -24.82 22.68 -5.95
N TYR A 138 -25.03 22.96 -4.65
CA TYR A 138 -24.10 22.53 -3.59
C TYR A 138 -23.97 20.99 -3.54
N PHE A 139 -25.07 20.25 -3.75
CA PHE A 139 -25.03 18.79 -3.79
C PHE A 139 -24.12 18.25 -4.93
N TYR A 140 -24.26 18.79 -6.15
CA TYR A 140 -23.45 18.35 -7.29
C TYR A 140 -22.00 18.89 -7.26
N LEU A 141 -21.73 20.00 -6.55
CA LEU A 141 -20.38 20.45 -6.20
C LEU A 141 -19.68 19.52 -5.20
N GLY A 142 -20.43 18.76 -4.39
CA GLY A 142 -19.93 17.93 -3.29
C GLY A 142 -19.92 18.64 -1.93
N ASP A 143 -20.44 19.87 -1.85
CA ASP A 143 -20.52 20.70 -0.63
C ASP A 143 -21.70 20.27 0.25
N TYR A 144 -21.73 18.98 0.63
CA TYR A 144 -22.88 18.33 1.26
C TYR A 144 -23.36 18.97 2.57
N LEU A 145 -22.49 19.69 3.29
CA LEU A 145 -22.90 20.46 4.48
C LEU A 145 -23.72 21.71 4.14
N GLN A 146 -23.41 22.40 3.05
CA GLN A 146 -24.20 23.54 2.59
C GLN A 146 -25.49 23.07 1.89
N ALA A 147 -25.42 21.93 1.19
CA ALA A 147 -26.61 21.25 0.67
C ALA A 147 -27.58 20.84 1.81
N GLU A 148 -27.10 20.19 2.87
CA GLU A 148 -27.94 19.82 4.03
C GLU A 148 -28.55 21.08 4.69
N ARG A 149 -27.80 22.18 4.83
CA ARG A 149 -28.34 23.46 5.31
C ARG A 149 -29.46 23.99 4.41
N LYS A 150 -29.22 24.12 3.11
CA LYS A 150 -30.18 24.70 2.15
C LYS A 150 -31.44 23.85 1.94
N PHE A 151 -31.34 22.52 1.99
CA PHE A 151 -32.54 21.68 1.96
C PHE A 151 -33.34 21.74 3.27
N ASN A 152 -32.69 21.84 4.45
CA ASN A 152 -33.43 22.06 5.70
C ASN A 152 -34.11 23.44 5.74
N GLU A 153 -33.46 24.49 5.21
CA GLU A 153 -34.06 25.83 5.03
C GLU A 153 -35.31 25.75 4.12
N PHE A 154 -35.21 25.08 2.98
CA PHE A 154 -36.35 24.81 2.09
C PHE A 154 -37.50 24.11 2.82
N LEU A 155 -37.24 22.97 3.47
CA LEU A 155 -38.28 22.15 4.10
C LEU A 155 -38.94 22.84 5.32
N THR A 156 -38.24 23.80 5.94
CA THR A 156 -38.79 24.62 7.04
C THR A 156 -39.68 25.74 6.51
N ASN A 157 -39.17 26.52 5.55
CA ASN A 157 -39.80 27.78 5.15
C ASN A 157 -40.79 27.62 3.98
N LEU A 158 -40.59 26.60 3.13
CA LEU A 158 -41.36 26.35 1.90
C LEU A 158 -42.13 25.02 1.98
N SER A 159 -42.63 24.69 3.18
CA SER A 159 -43.31 23.41 3.47
C SER A 159 -44.59 23.16 2.66
N ALA A 160 -45.22 24.19 2.11
CA ALA A 160 -46.37 24.10 1.21
C ALA A 160 -45.99 23.89 -0.27
N SER A 161 -44.70 23.91 -0.61
CA SER A 161 -44.22 23.85 -2.00
C SER A 161 -44.55 22.53 -2.69
N LYS A 162 -44.78 22.59 -4.01
CA LYS A 162 -44.88 21.40 -4.87
C LYS A 162 -43.55 20.64 -4.97
N LEU A 163 -42.43 21.32 -4.72
CA LEU A 163 -41.08 20.75 -4.78
C LEU A 163 -40.62 20.12 -3.45
N TYR A 164 -41.48 20.10 -2.42
CA TYR A 164 -41.15 19.55 -1.08
C TYR A 164 -40.62 18.12 -1.14
N ASP A 165 -41.25 17.24 -1.91
CA ASP A 165 -40.84 15.84 -2.07
C ASP A 165 -39.43 15.74 -2.70
N GLU A 166 -39.09 16.63 -3.64
CA GLU A 166 -37.77 16.68 -4.29
C GLU A 166 -36.68 17.24 -3.35
N ALA A 167 -36.97 18.31 -2.61
CA ALA A 167 -36.08 18.83 -1.59
C ALA A 167 -35.79 17.80 -0.48
N MET A 168 -36.83 17.05 -0.07
CA MET A 168 -36.71 15.96 0.92
C MET A 168 -35.91 14.77 0.36
N TYR A 169 -36.05 14.46 -0.93
CA TYR A 169 -35.21 13.47 -1.62
C TYR A 169 -33.73 13.86 -1.61
N TYR A 170 -33.39 15.06 -2.09
CA TYR A 170 -32.01 15.51 -2.10
C TYR A 170 -31.42 15.66 -0.68
N LEU A 171 -32.21 16.02 0.33
CA LEU A 171 -31.78 15.93 1.74
C LEU A 171 -31.45 14.48 2.14
N GLY A 172 -32.27 13.51 1.76
CA GLY A 172 -32.03 12.09 1.98
C GLY A 172 -30.72 11.61 1.35
N VAL A 173 -30.48 11.95 0.08
CA VAL A 173 -29.21 11.58 -0.62
C VAL A 173 -28.02 12.33 -0.01
N THR A 174 -28.17 13.60 0.34
CA THR A 174 -27.12 14.37 1.03
C THR A 174 -26.75 13.71 2.37
N LYS A 175 -27.74 13.25 3.15
CA LYS A 175 -27.50 12.48 4.38
C LYS A 175 -26.80 11.15 4.12
N MET A 176 -27.06 10.43 3.02
CA MET A 176 -26.26 9.26 2.62
C MET A 176 -24.78 9.64 2.41
N LYS A 177 -24.51 10.73 1.67
CA LYS A 177 -23.14 11.18 1.37
C LYS A 177 -22.40 11.71 2.61
N LEU A 178 -23.12 12.26 3.58
CA LEU A 178 -22.61 12.61 4.92
C LEU A 178 -22.48 11.41 5.88
N GLY A 179 -22.74 10.18 5.43
CA GLY A 179 -22.63 8.96 6.24
C GLY A 179 -23.80 8.73 7.22
N LYS A 180 -24.77 9.66 7.31
CA LYS A 180 -26.01 9.61 8.12
C LYS A 180 -27.02 8.60 7.54
N THR A 181 -26.56 7.37 7.40
CA THR A 181 -27.16 6.33 6.55
C THR A 181 -28.55 5.90 7.03
N ASP A 182 -28.79 5.87 8.34
CA ASP A 182 -30.05 5.38 8.89
C ASP A 182 -31.15 6.45 8.84
N GLU A 183 -30.83 7.71 9.13
CA GLU A 183 -31.71 8.87 8.87
C GLU A 183 -32.15 8.90 7.40
N ALA A 184 -31.18 8.83 6.49
CA ALA A 184 -31.41 8.83 5.05
C ALA A 184 -32.26 7.63 4.60
N SER A 185 -31.98 6.44 5.14
CA SER A 185 -32.76 5.23 4.84
C SER A 185 -34.22 5.35 5.26
N ILE A 186 -34.53 6.08 6.33
CA ILE A 186 -35.91 6.34 6.77
C ILE A 186 -36.59 7.33 5.81
N ILE A 187 -35.90 8.43 5.47
CA ILE A 187 -36.40 9.48 4.55
C ILE A 187 -36.74 8.87 3.17
N LEU A 188 -35.78 8.19 2.54
CA LEU A 188 -35.97 7.63 1.19
C LEU A 188 -37.06 6.55 1.17
N LYS A 189 -37.17 5.70 2.21
CA LYS A 189 -38.24 4.69 2.31
C LYS A 189 -39.63 5.28 2.54
N ASN A 190 -39.72 6.50 3.06
CA ASN A 190 -40.99 7.24 3.14
C ASN A 190 -41.37 7.76 1.74
N LEU A 191 -40.43 8.45 1.07
CA LEU A 191 -40.63 9.01 -0.27
C LEU A 191 -41.06 7.96 -1.30
N VAL A 192 -40.38 6.81 -1.39
CA VAL A 192 -40.75 5.68 -2.29
C VAL A 192 -42.22 5.26 -2.15
N LYS A 193 -42.81 5.39 -0.95
CA LYS A 193 -44.21 5.04 -0.68
C LYS A 193 -45.17 6.19 -0.93
N ASN A 194 -44.82 7.39 -0.46
CA ASN A 194 -45.76 8.47 -0.18
C ASN A 194 -45.60 9.72 -1.05
N ALA A 195 -44.45 9.92 -1.70
CA ALA A 195 -44.21 11.09 -2.54
C ALA A 195 -45.19 11.11 -3.73
N LYS A 196 -45.59 12.32 -4.15
CA LYS A 196 -46.55 12.54 -5.24
C LYS A 196 -45.88 12.38 -6.61
N ASP A 197 -44.63 12.81 -6.72
CA ASP A 197 -43.86 12.76 -7.96
C ASP A 197 -43.24 11.36 -8.19
N LYS A 198 -43.36 10.86 -9.42
CA LYS A 198 -42.86 9.53 -9.81
C LYS A 198 -41.33 9.45 -9.92
N GLU A 199 -40.68 10.51 -10.39
CA GLU A 199 -39.22 10.54 -10.49
C GLU A 199 -38.59 10.68 -9.10
N VAL A 200 -39.21 11.39 -8.17
CA VAL A 200 -38.79 11.39 -6.75
C VAL A 200 -38.86 9.99 -6.15
N ARG A 201 -39.97 9.26 -6.38
CA ARG A 201 -40.10 7.86 -5.92
C ARG A 201 -39.08 6.94 -6.60
N SER A 202 -38.82 7.16 -7.89
CA SER A 202 -37.83 6.41 -8.68
C SER A 202 -36.41 6.61 -8.17
N GLY A 203 -35.98 7.86 -7.97
CA GLY A 203 -34.65 8.20 -7.46
C GLY A 203 -34.45 7.68 -6.04
N ALA A 204 -35.45 7.85 -5.16
CA ALA A 204 -35.40 7.34 -3.80
C ALA A 204 -35.30 5.80 -3.74
N ALA A 205 -35.88 5.08 -4.70
CA ALA A 205 -35.68 3.63 -4.84
C ALA A 205 -34.27 3.30 -5.36
N GLY A 206 -33.78 4.01 -6.39
CA GLY A 206 -32.42 3.82 -6.93
C GLY A 206 -31.31 4.01 -5.88
N GLU A 207 -31.40 5.06 -5.06
CA GLU A 207 -30.46 5.34 -3.97
C GLU A 207 -30.50 4.30 -2.83
N LEU A 208 -31.68 3.73 -2.53
CA LEU A 208 -31.78 2.56 -1.65
C LEU A 208 -31.15 1.31 -2.29
N GLY A 209 -31.22 1.17 -3.62
CA GLY A 209 -30.52 0.16 -4.41
C GLY A 209 -28.99 0.30 -4.34
N ILE A 210 -28.47 1.51 -4.47
CA ILE A 210 -27.03 1.82 -4.26
C ILE A 210 -26.62 1.45 -2.83
N ASN A 211 -27.42 1.82 -1.83
CA ASN A 211 -27.13 1.51 -0.43
C ASN A 211 -27.08 -0.01 -0.16
N ALA A 212 -28.03 -0.77 -0.71
CA ALA A 212 -28.05 -2.23 -0.63
C ALA A 212 -26.86 -2.88 -1.35
N PHE A 213 -26.47 -2.35 -2.52
CA PHE A 213 -25.30 -2.81 -3.27
C PHE A 213 -23.98 -2.58 -2.51
N VAL A 214 -23.79 -1.41 -1.89
CA VAL A 214 -22.62 -1.12 -1.03
C VAL A 214 -22.55 -2.07 0.16
N LYS A 215 -23.71 -2.41 0.75
CA LYS A 215 -23.85 -3.43 1.81
C LYS A 215 -23.71 -4.88 1.30
N LYS A 216 -23.37 -5.08 0.02
CA LYS A 216 -23.24 -6.37 -0.70
C LYS A 216 -24.51 -7.22 -0.71
N ASN A 217 -25.68 -6.63 -0.42
CA ASN A 217 -26.97 -7.30 -0.58
C ASN A 217 -27.47 -7.10 -2.01
N TYR A 218 -26.90 -7.90 -2.93
CA TYR A 218 -27.23 -7.85 -4.35
C TYR A 218 -28.71 -8.13 -4.66
N LYS A 219 -29.41 -8.87 -3.79
CA LYS A 219 -30.83 -9.17 -3.99
C LYS A 219 -31.69 -7.93 -3.75
N ASP A 220 -31.59 -7.33 -2.57
CA ASP A 220 -32.33 -6.10 -2.25
C ASP A 220 -31.97 -4.99 -3.24
N ALA A 221 -30.71 -4.89 -3.67
CA ALA A 221 -30.29 -3.95 -4.71
C ALA A 221 -31.04 -4.17 -6.03
N VAL A 222 -31.10 -5.40 -6.54
CA VAL A 222 -31.88 -5.77 -7.75
C VAL A 222 -33.36 -5.42 -7.59
N ASP A 223 -33.96 -5.70 -6.44
CA ASP A 223 -35.38 -5.45 -6.19
C ASP A 223 -35.68 -3.92 -6.11
N TYR A 224 -34.81 -3.12 -5.49
CA TYR A 224 -34.93 -1.65 -5.47
C TYR A 224 -34.69 -1.01 -6.85
N PHE A 225 -33.70 -1.46 -7.63
CA PHE A 225 -33.47 -0.92 -8.98
C PHE A 225 -34.62 -1.25 -9.94
N ARG A 226 -35.23 -2.44 -9.81
CA ARG A 226 -36.46 -2.77 -10.55
C ARG A 226 -37.61 -1.84 -10.18
N GLN A 227 -37.82 -1.61 -8.88
CA GLN A 227 -38.82 -0.65 -8.41
C GLN A 227 -38.56 0.78 -8.96
N SER A 228 -37.31 1.22 -9.03
CA SER A 228 -36.94 2.50 -9.67
C SER A 228 -37.35 2.55 -11.14
N ILE A 229 -36.96 1.54 -11.93
CA ILE A 229 -37.27 1.42 -13.37
C ILE A 229 -38.79 1.32 -13.61
N GLU A 230 -39.55 0.67 -12.73
CA GLU A 230 -41.01 0.57 -12.81
C GLU A 230 -41.72 1.90 -12.46
N LEU A 231 -41.22 2.64 -11.46
CA LEU A 231 -41.82 3.88 -10.96
C LEU A 231 -41.66 5.07 -11.93
N SER A 232 -40.48 5.21 -12.53
CA SER A 232 -40.16 6.31 -13.46
C SER A 232 -41.12 6.35 -14.66
N GLY A 233 -41.43 7.55 -15.16
CA GLY A 233 -41.98 7.78 -16.49
C GLY A 233 -40.91 8.14 -17.52
N ASP A 234 -39.79 8.72 -17.08
CA ASP A 234 -38.68 9.12 -17.93
C ASP A 234 -37.91 7.93 -18.54
N LYS A 235 -37.38 8.11 -19.76
CA LYS A 235 -36.66 7.04 -20.49
C LYS A 235 -35.17 6.97 -20.16
N ASP A 236 -34.50 8.10 -19.98
CA ASP A 236 -33.07 8.12 -19.71
C ASP A 236 -32.80 7.72 -18.25
N ASN A 237 -33.68 8.09 -17.30
CA ASN A 237 -33.69 7.55 -15.95
C ASN A 237 -33.86 6.02 -15.93
N LYS A 238 -34.78 5.47 -16.74
CA LYS A 238 -34.91 4.01 -16.91
C LYS A 238 -33.66 3.39 -17.50
N ALA A 239 -33.08 3.98 -18.56
CA ALA A 239 -31.87 3.49 -19.20
C ALA A 239 -30.69 3.43 -18.23
N VAL A 240 -30.46 4.48 -17.44
CA VAL A 240 -29.38 4.54 -16.44
C VAL A 240 -29.60 3.50 -15.35
N ASN A 241 -30.79 3.42 -14.75
CA ASN A 241 -31.07 2.43 -13.70
C ASN A 241 -31.03 0.98 -14.23
N GLN A 242 -31.50 0.74 -15.46
CA GLN A 242 -31.40 -0.56 -16.14
C GLN A 242 -29.95 -0.95 -16.43
N PHE A 243 -29.07 0.01 -16.77
CA PHE A 243 -27.64 -0.25 -16.95
C PHE A 243 -26.96 -0.59 -15.63
N ILE A 244 -27.28 0.14 -14.55
CA ILE A 244 -26.77 -0.18 -13.20
C ILE A 244 -27.25 -1.58 -12.77
N LEU A 245 -28.53 -1.90 -12.97
CA LEU A 245 -29.10 -3.24 -12.72
C LEU A 245 -28.36 -4.34 -13.51
N ALA A 246 -28.09 -4.11 -14.80
CA ALA A 246 -27.35 -5.05 -15.64
C ALA A 246 -25.88 -5.23 -15.19
N ARG A 247 -25.22 -4.16 -14.75
CA ARG A 247 -23.88 -4.23 -14.14
C ARG A 247 -23.90 -5.01 -12.82
N ILE A 248 -24.93 -4.85 -11.97
CA ILE A 248 -25.12 -5.67 -10.76
C ILE A 248 -25.29 -7.15 -11.13
N PHE A 249 -26.09 -7.46 -12.17
CA PHE A 249 -26.22 -8.84 -12.67
C PHE A 249 -24.91 -9.39 -13.22
N SER A 250 -24.07 -8.59 -13.88
CA SER A 250 -22.76 -9.07 -14.39
C SER A 250 -21.79 -9.49 -13.29
N LEU A 251 -21.95 -8.99 -12.06
CA LEU A 251 -21.18 -9.44 -10.89
C LEU A 251 -21.85 -10.62 -10.15
N TYR A 252 -23.18 -10.63 -10.05
CA TYR A 252 -23.91 -11.56 -9.17
C TYR A 252 -24.52 -12.78 -9.88
N GLN A 253 -25.08 -12.62 -11.08
CA GLN A 253 -25.67 -13.71 -11.89
C GLN A 253 -25.41 -13.42 -13.39
N PRO A 254 -24.19 -13.69 -13.90
CA PRO A 254 -23.77 -13.25 -15.24
C PRO A 254 -24.68 -13.72 -16.38
N THR A 255 -25.30 -14.90 -16.26
CA THR A 255 -26.25 -15.50 -17.22
C THR A 255 -27.59 -14.76 -17.35
N LYS A 256 -27.76 -13.63 -16.67
CA LYS A 256 -28.86 -12.68 -16.87
C LYS A 256 -28.38 -11.34 -17.42
N ALA A 257 -27.10 -11.03 -17.26
CA ALA A 257 -26.54 -9.72 -17.57
C ALA A 257 -26.70 -9.36 -19.06
N ALA A 258 -26.50 -10.32 -19.97
CA ALA A 258 -26.69 -10.09 -21.41
C ALA A 258 -28.10 -9.55 -21.73
N LYS A 259 -29.16 -10.20 -21.21
CA LYS A 259 -30.53 -9.71 -21.40
C LYS A 259 -30.74 -8.34 -20.76
N GLU A 260 -30.26 -8.14 -19.54
CA GLU A 260 -30.50 -6.89 -18.81
C GLU A 260 -29.71 -5.71 -19.41
N PHE A 261 -28.58 -5.94 -20.11
CA PHE A 261 -27.92 -4.94 -20.96
C PHE A 261 -28.67 -4.67 -22.26
N GLN A 262 -29.27 -5.70 -22.88
CA GLN A 262 -30.11 -5.51 -24.06
C GLN A 262 -31.32 -4.61 -23.73
N ASN A 263 -31.96 -4.80 -22.58
CA ASN A 263 -33.07 -3.96 -22.09
C ASN A 263 -32.69 -2.46 -21.97
N VAL A 264 -31.40 -2.10 -21.78
CA VAL A 264 -30.97 -0.69 -21.75
C VAL A 264 -31.22 -0.01 -23.11
N LEU A 265 -31.04 -0.76 -24.19
CA LEU A 265 -31.13 -0.29 -25.58
C LEU A 265 -32.57 -0.07 -26.04
N ASP A 266 -33.55 -0.63 -25.31
CA ASP A 266 -34.98 -0.38 -25.53
C ASP A 266 -35.44 0.97 -24.94
N TYR A 267 -34.69 1.50 -23.96
CA TYR A 267 -34.95 2.79 -23.31
C TYR A 267 -34.06 3.92 -23.83
N SER A 268 -32.77 3.65 -24.05
CA SER A 268 -31.76 4.68 -24.29
C SER A 268 -31.71 5.19 -25.73
N SER A 269 -31.74 6.52 -25.88
CA SER A 269 -31.23 7.22 -27.08
C SER A 269 -29.85 7.87 -26.88
N ASP A 270 -29.31 7.80 -25.66
CA ASP A 270 -28.01 8.37 -25.28
C ASP A 270 -26.85 7.62 -25.97
N PHE A 271 -25.96 8.37 -26.62
CA PHE A 271 -24.91 7.85 -27.50
C PHE A 271 -23.86 7.02 -26.76
N ASP A 272 -23.51 7.46 -25.55
CA ASP A 272 -22.44 6.91 -24.71
C ASP A 272 -22.97 5.71 -23.91
N LEU A 273 -24.15 5.86 -23.30
CA LEU A 273 -24.82 4.77 -22.60
C LEU A 273 -25.14 3.60 -23.55
N SER A 274 -25.56 3.91 -24.79
CA SER A 274 -25.76 2.91 -25.85
C SER A 274 -24.47 2.18 -26.25
N PHE A 275 -23.32 2.87 -26.25
CA PHE A 275 -22.03 2.23 -26.49
C PHE A 275 -21.67 1.27 -25.36
N TYR A 276 -21.69 1.75 -24.10
CA TYR A 276 -21.31 0.94 -22.94
C TYR A 276 -22.27 -0.23 -22.71
N ALA A 277 -23.57 -0.07 -22.92
CA ALA A 277 -24.54 -1.17 -22.83
C ALA A 277 -24.24 -2.29 -23.85
N ARG A 278 -23.95 -1.93 -25.11
CA ARG A 278 -23.57 -2.91 -26.15
C ARG A 278 -22.22 -3.58 -25.87
N LEU A 279 -21.24 -2.83 -25.38
CA LEU A 279 -19.93 -3.37 -25.01
C LEU A 279 -20.07 -4.40 -23.88
N ASN A 280 -20.84 -4.10 -22.82
CA ASN A 280 -21.08 -5.04 -21.73
C ASN A 280 -22.01 -6.20 -22.14
N TYR A 281 -22.93 -6.00 -23.08
CA TYR A 281 -23.73 -7.08 -23.67
C TYR A 281 -22.83 -8.10 -24.37
N ALA A 282 -21.89 -7.66 -25.22
CA ALA A 282 -20.93 -8.55 -25.87
C ALA A 282 -20.05 -9.31 -24.85
N LYS A 283 -19.49 -8.62 -23.85
CA LYS A 283 -18.73 -9.27 -22.76
C LYS A 283 -19.56 -10.29 -21.98
N SER A 284 -20.86 -10.06 -21.83
CA SER A 284 -21.79 -11.03 -21.19
C SER A 284 -22.05 -12.24 -22.09
N LEU A 285 -22.16 -12.04 -23.42
CA LEU A 285 -22.25 -13.12 -24.40
C LEU A 285 -20.98 -14.00 -24.41
N ASP A 286 -19.79 -13.44 -24.20
CA ASP A 286 -18.55 -14.21 -24.08
C ASP A 286 -18.51 -15.10 -22.84
N ILE A 287 -18.99 -14.60 -21.69
CA ILE A 287 -19.17 -15.40 -20.46
C ILE A 287 -20.18 -16.53 -20.68
N GLU A 288 -21.24 -16.27 -21.47
CA GLU A 288 -22.20 -17.28 -21.94
C GLU A 288 -21.67 -18.17 -23.10
N LYS A 289 -20.43 -17.96 -23.56
CA LYS A 289 -19.76 -18.66 -24.67
C LYS A 289 -20.43 -18.51 -26.03
N GLN A 290 -21.25 -17.47 -26.20
CA GLN A 290 -21.91 -17.12 -27.46
C GLN A 290 -20.96 -16.33 -28.39
N TYR A 291 -19.70 -16.77 -28.50
CA TYR A 291 -18.56 -16.01 -29.03
C TYR A 291 -18.77 -15.37 -30.42
N SER A 292 -19.55 -16.02 -31.31
CA SER A 292 -19.88 -15.42 -32.62
C SER A 292 -20.67 -14.13 -32.46
N LYS A 293 -21.74 -14.15 -31.65
CA LYS A 293 -22.60 -12.98 -31.44
C LYS A 293 -21.86 -11.83 -30.74
N ALA A 294 -20.96 -12.17 -29.81
CA ALA A 294 -20.10 -11.20 -29.16
C ALA A 294 -19.15 -10.54 -30.18
N ASN A 295 -18.46 -11.33 -31.01
CA ASN A 295 -17.65 -10.82 -32.11
C ASN A 295 -18.48 -9.95 -33.07
N ASP A 296 -19.66 -10.40 -33.50
CA ASP A 296 -20.53 -9.68 -34.44
C ASP A 296 -20.97 -8.31 -33.89
N GLU A 297 -21.34 -8.23 -32.61
CA GLU A 297 -21.69 -6.96 -31.95
C GLU A 297 -20.47 -6.05 -31.74
N LEU A 298 -19.32 -6.59 -31.32
CA LEU A 298 -18.08 -5.81 -31.15
C LEU A 298 -17.54 -5.27 -32.47
N ASP A 299 -17.64 -6.05 -33.55
CA ASP A 299 -17.22 -5.64 -34.88
C ASP A 299 -18.19 -4.57 -35.46
N ASN A 300 -19.48 -4.64 -35.12
CA ASN A 300 -20.46 -3.60 -35.41
C ASN A 300 -20.19 -2.31 -34.62
N LEU A 301 -19.88 -2.41 -33.32
CA LEU A 301 -19.43 -1.27 -32.50
C LEU A 301 -18.19 -0.60 -33.08
N ARG A 302 -17.15 -1.38 -33.39
CA ARG A 302 -15.91 -0.91 -34.00
C ARG A 302 -16.14 -0.14 -35.31
N ARG A 303 -17.09 -0.58 -36.13
CA ARG A 303 -17.46 0.08 -37.39
C ARG A 303 -18.31 1.34 -37.16
N LYS A 304 -19.30 1.29 -36.27
CA LYS A 304 -20.19 2.42 -35.96
C LYS A 304 -19.45 3.58 -35.29
N TYR A 305 -18.54 3.27 -34.36
CA TYR A 305 -17.78 4.25 -33.58
C TYR A 305 -16.35 4.44 -34.13
N ARG A 306 -16.13 4.21 -35.43
CA ARG A 306 -14.81 4.24 -36.09
C ARG A 306 -14.05 5.55 -35.87
N GLU A 307 -14.76 6.67 -35.91
CA GLU A 307 -14.21 8.03 -35.78
C GLU A 307 -14.17 8.53 -34.32
N VAL A 308 -14.42 7.64 -33.34
CA VAL A 308 -14.29 7.91 -31.89
C VAL A 308 -13.24 6.95 -31.31
N PRO A 309 -11.94 7.31 -31.33
CA PRO A 309 -10.84 6.45 -30.88
C PRO A 309 -11.07 5.86 -29.49
N GLU A 310 -11.65 6.64 -28.58
CA GLU A 310 -11.92 6.32 -27.18
C GLU A 310 -12.82 5.08 -27.02
N TYR A 311 -13.72 4.86 -27.99
CA TYR A 311 -14.67 3.75 -28.06
C TYR A 311 -14.18 2.64 -29.00
N LYS A 312 -13.54 2.99 -30.13
CA LYS A 312 -12.94 2.01 -31.05
C LYS A 312 -11.90 1.13 -30.35
N GLN A 313 -11.03 1.72 -29.52
CA GLN A 313 -10.00 0.99 -28.76
C GLN A 313 -10.59 -0.04 -27.78
N LEU A 314 -11.74 0.27 -27.17
CA LEU A 314 -12.40 -0.62 -26.22
C LEU A 314 -13.06 -1.80 -26.95
N ALA A 315 -13.70 -1.55 -28.09
CA ALA A 315 -14.22 -2.62 -28.94
C ALA A 315 -13.11 -3.54 -29.47
N GLU A 316 -11.95 -3.00 -29.85
CA GLU A 316 -10.80 -3.82 -30.31
C GLU A 316 -10.12 -4.60 -29.18
N LEU A 317 -10.08 -4.07 -27.96
CA LEU A 317 -9.61 -4.80 -26.78
C LEU A 317 -10.51 -5.99 -26.44
N GLU A 318 -11.83 -5.79 -26.45
CA GLU A 318 -12.77 -6.88 -26.16
C GLU A 318 -12.84 -7.92 -27.31
N LEU A 319 -12.56 -7.54 -28.57
CA LEU A 319 -12.36 -8.52 -29.66
C LEU A 319 -11.15 -9.43 -29.38
N ALA A 320 -10.05 -8.90 -28.83
CA ALA A 320 -8.91 -9.71 -28.41
C ALA A 320 -9.27 -10.62 -27.21
N ASN A 321 -10.09 -10.15 -26.26
CA ASN A 321 -10.60 -10.97 -25.15
C ASN A 321 -11.53 -12.10 -25.64
N ASN A 322 -12.45 -11.82 -26.56
CA ASN A 322 -13.32 -12.81 -27.21
C ASN A 322 -12.51 -13.94 -27.89
N LEU A 323 -11.38 -13.62 -28.54
CA LEU A 323 -10.45 -14.60 -29.10
C LEU A 323 -9.67 -15.35 -28.00
N TYR A 324 -9.31 -14.68 -26.91
CA TYR A 324 -8.61 -15.28 -25.77
C TYR A 324 -9.47 -16.33 -25.04
N ASP A 325 -10.75 -16.05 -24.82
CA ASP A 325 -11.70 -16.98 -24.20
C ASP A 325 -12.06 -18.16 -25.12
N GLN A 326 -12.01 -17.97 -26.44
CA GLN A 326 -11.99 -19.07 -27.43
C GLN A 326 -10.69 -19.88 -27.41
N LYS A 327 -9.70 -19.53 -26.58
CA LYS A 327 -8.34 -20.10 -26.52
C LYS A 327 -7.52 -19.93 -27.80
N LYS A 328 -7.89 -18.97 -28.66
CA LYS A 328 -7.14 -18.59 -29.87
C LYS A 328 -5.99 -17.65 -29.50
N TYR A 329 -5.10 -18.11 -28.62
CA TYR A 329 -4.10 -17.26 -27.96
C TYR A 329 -3.22 -16.48 -28.94
N LYS A 330 -2.84 -17.05 -30.08
CA LYS A 330 -2.05 -16.35 -31.12
C LYS A 330 -2.78 -15.13 -31.69
N ASP A 331 -4.06 -15.30 -32.02
CA ASP A 331 -4.89 -14.27 -32.64
C ASP A 331 -5.21 -13.17 -31.60
N ALA A 332 -5.51 -13.57 -30.36
CA ALA A 332 -5.70 -12.68 -29.22
C ALA A 332 -4.46 -11.83 -28.91
N ILE A 333 -3.27 -12.45 -28.86
CA ILE A 333 -1.99 -11.75 -28.65
C ILE A 333 -1.73 -10.74 -29.78
N SER A 334 -2.03 -11.10 -31.03
CA SER A 334 -1.94 -10.15 -32.16
C SER A 334 -2.92 -8.98 -32.00
N GLY A 335 -4.14 -9.23 -31.50
CA GLY A 335 -5.12 -8.18 -31.18
C GLY A 335 -4.65 -7.26 -30.06
N TYR A 336 -4.11 -7.80 -28.97
CA TYR A 336 -3.54 -7.00 -27.87
C TYR A 336 -2.36 -6.14 -28.34
N PHE A 337 -1.47 -6.68 -29.19
CA PHE A 337 -0.40 -5.90 -29.81
C PHE A 337 -0.95 -4.79 -30.70
N ASP A 338 -1.96 -5.07 -31.55
CA ASP A 338 -2.60 -4.06 -32.39
C ASP A 338 -3.21 -2.93 -31.57
N VAL A 339 -3.89 -3.22 -30.45
CA VAL A 339 -4.40 -2.19 -29.52
C VAL A 339 -3.26 -1.33 -28.94
N ILE A 340 -2.13 -1.94 -28.55
CA ILE A 340 -0.96 -1.21 -28.02
C ILE A 340 -0.28 -0.34 -29.10
N ILE A 341 -0.26 -0.79 -30.35
CA ILE A 341 0.37 -0.07 -31.47
C ILE A 341 -0.54 1.05 -32.00
N ASP A 342 -1.86 0.85 -31.97
CA ASP A 342 -2.84 1.79 -32.51
C ASP A 342 -3.27 2.85 -31.47
N TYR A 343 -3.19 2.55 -30.17
CA TYR A 343 -3.67 3.41 -29.07
C TYR A 343 -2.64 3.59 -27.93
N PRO A 344 -1.43 4.11 -28.21
CA PRO A 344 -0.44 4.39 -27.17
C PRO A 344 -0.96 5.35 -26.10
N SER A 345 -0.48 5.17 -24.87
CA SER A 345 -0.89 5.87 -23.64
C SER A 345 -2.36 5.71 -23.24
N SER A 346 -3.14 4.86 -23.92
CA SER A 346 -4.55 4.63 -23.60
C SER A 346 -4.77 3.68 -22.43
N LEU A 347 -5.99 3.72 -21.86
CA LEU A 347 -6.46 2.68 -20.94
C LEU A 347 -6.46 1.30 -21.63
N ALA A 348 -6.86 1.23 -22.90
CA ALA A 348 -6.94 -0.04 -23.62
C ALA A 348 -5.57 -0.69 -23.86
N ALA A 349 -4.51 0.11 -24.09
CA ALA A 349 -3.14 -0.38 -24.19
C ALA A 349 -2.59 -0.83 -22.83
N SER A 350 -2.84 -0.08 -21.75
CA SER A 350 -2.47 -0.49 -20.37
C SER A 350 -3.13 -1.81 -19.96
N ASP A 351 -4.39 -2.01 -20.32
CA ASP A 351 -5.16 -3.23 -20.09
C ASP A 351 -4.66 -4.38 -21.00
N ALA A 352 -4.36 -4.12 -22.28
CA ALA A 352 -3.77 -5.10 -23.20
C ALA A 352 -2.41 -5.62 -22.69
N TYR A 353 -1.54 -4.74 -22.19
CA TYR A 353 -0.30 -5.14 -21.52
C TYR A 353 -0.57 -6.00 -20.27
N TYR A 354 -1.61 -5.71 -19.49
CA TYR A 354 -2.01 -6.56 -18.34
C TYR A 354 -2.45 -7.96 -18.78
N TYR A 355 -3.29 -8.08 -19.82
CA TYR A 355 -3.73 -9.38 -20.34
C TYR A 355 -2.57 -10.18 -20.94
N LEU A 356 -1.65 -9.52 -21.67
CA LEU A 356 -0.41 -10.14 -22.15
C LEU A 356 0.47 -10.62 -20.98
N ALA A 357 0.65 -9.80 -19.95
CA ALA A 357 1.44 -10.17 -18.77
C ALA A 357 0.85 -11.41 -18.05
N ARG A 358 -0.47 -11.43 -17.89
CA ARG A 358 -1.21 -12.57 -17.31
C ARG A 358 -1.13 -13.82 -18.18
N HIS A 359 -1.20 -13.70 -19.51
CA HIS A 359 -0.96 -14.82 -20.44
C HIS A 359 0.45 -15.38 -20.27
N TYR A 360 1.47 -14.51 -20.29
CA TYR A 360 2.85 -14.95 -20.14
C TYR A 360 3.12 -15.57 -18.75
N GLU A 361 2.49 -15.07 -17.69
CA GLU A 361 2.53 -15.64 -16.35
C GLU A 361 1.87 -17.03 -16.27
N THR A 362 0.63 -17.17 -16.78
CA THR A 362 -0.24 -18.33 -16.46
C THR A 362 -0.30 -19.41 -17.54
N VAL A 363 0.07 -19.09 -18.79
CA VAL A 363 0.03 -20.02 -19.94
C VAL A 363 1.45 -20.38 -20.39
N GLU A 364 2.33 -19.40 -20.57
CA GLU A 364 3.73 -19.65 -20.95
C GLU A 364 4.67 -19.88 -19.75
N ASN A 365 4.25 -19.58 -18.51
CA ASN A 365 5.08 -19.60 -17.29
C ASN A 365 6.37 -18.76 -17.45
N ASN A 366 6.34 -17.75 -18.31
CA ASN A 366 7.46 -16.91 -18.68
C ASN A 366 7.45 -15.63 -17.83
N TYR A 367 7.91 -15.74 -16.59
CA TYR A 367 7.93 -14.63 -15.62
C TYR A 367 8.73 -13.41 -16.11
N LEU A 368 9.69 -13.57 -17.02
CA LEU A 368 10.45 -12.45 -17.59
C LEU A 368 9.59 -11.64 -18.58
N LYS A 369 8.88 -12.31 -19.51
CA LYS A 369 7.88 -11.63 -20.35
C LYS A 369 6.77 -11.02 -19.49
N ALA A 370 6.29 -11.74 -18.47
CA ALA A 370 5.25 -11.24 -17.57
C ALA A 370 5.70 -9.96 -16.85
N LEU A 371 6.91 -9.93 -16.27
CA LEU A 371 7.50 -8.76 -15.62
C LEU A 371 7.52 -7.53 -16.54
N VAL A 372 8.00 -7.66 -17.77
CA VAL A 372 8.09 -6.55 -18.73
C VAL A 372 6.71 -6.01 -19.10
N ASN A 373 5.73 -6.88 -19.36
CA ASN A 373 4.38 -6.45 -19.71
C ASN A 373 3.63 -5.88 -18.49
N TYR A 374 3.83 -6.41 -17.27
CA TYR A 374 3.30 -5.80 -16.03
C TYR A 374 3.90 -4.42 -15.78
N LYS A 375 5.21 -4.24 -16.02
CA LYS A 375 5.85 -2.92 -15.97
C LYS A 375 5.17 -1.94 -16.93
N LYS A 376 5.10 -2.33 -18.21
CA LYS A 376 4.51 -1.52 -19.28
C LYS A 376 3.05 -1.16 -19.02
N SER A 377 2.24 -2.09 -18.52
CA SER A 377 0.86 -1.81 -18.08
C SER A 377 0.78 -0.61 -17.11
N THR A 378 1.72 -0.49 -16.16
CA THR A 378 1.77 0.66 -15.22
C THR A 378 2.33 1.94 -15.83
N GLU A 379 3.28 1.83 -16.76
CA GLU A 379 3.93 2.97 -17.44
C GLU A 379 3.02 3.58 -18.51
N GLU A 380 2.19 2.76 -19.19
CA GLU A 380 1.37 3.17 -20.33
C GLU A 380 0.18 4.05 -19.90
N ASN A 381 -0.55 3.65 -18.84
CA ASN A 381 -1.60 4.49 -18.26
C ASN A 381 -1.85 4.16 -16.78
N ALA A 382 -1.32 5.00 -15.89
CA ALA A 382 -1.49 4.85 -14.44
C ALA A 382 -2.95 4.87 -13.95
N SER A 383 -3.91 5.33 -14.78
CA SER A 383 -5.34 5.37 -14.46
C SER A 383 -6.11 4.08 -14.82
N SER A 384 -5.48 3.04 -15.38
CA SER A 384 -6.10 1.72 -15.53
C SER A 384 -6.44 1.12 -14.15
N ASP A 385 -7.55 0.40 -14.04
CA ASP A 385 -7.90 -0.34 -12.81
C ASP A 385 -6.91 -1.48 -12.53
N TYR A 386 -6.22 -1.98 -13.57
CA TYR A 386 -5.17 -2.98 -13.42
C TYR A 386 -3.83 -2.37 -12.97
N SER A 387 -3.63 -1.05 -13.05
CA SER A 387 -2.38 -0.36 -12.69
C SER A 387 -1.82 -0.80 -11.33
N ALA A 388 -2.65 -0.80 -10.28
CA ALA A 388 -2.22 -1.22 -8.94
C ALA A 388 -1.88 -2.74 -8.85
N LEU A 389 -2.59 -3.58 -9.60
CA LEU A 389 -2.36 -5.02 -9.64
C LEU A 389 -1.09 -5.38 -10.45
N SER A 390 -0.93 -4.76 -11.62
CA SER A 390 0.28 -4.80 -12.45
C SER A 390 1.50 -4.32 -11.67
N LYS A 391 1.38 -3.24 -10.88
CA LYS A 391 2.45 -2.76 -10.01
C LYS A 391 2.85 -3.80 -8.97
N LYS A 392 1.90 -4.37 -8.23
CA LYS A 392 2.19 -5.44 -7.26
C LYS A 392 2.87 -6.65 -7.93
N LYS A 393 2.38 -7.08 -9.09
CA LYS A 393 2.98 -8.21 -9.84
C LYS A 393 4.39 -7.90 -10.32
N TYR A 394 4.61 -6.69 -10.85
CA TYR A 394 5.94 -6.21 -11.24
C TYR A 394 6.93 -6.22 -10.06
N ASP A 395 6.52 -5.73 -8.88
CA ASP A 395 7.41 -5.68 -7.71
C ASP A 395 7.77 -7.09 -7.19
N VAL A 396 6.80 -8.02 -7.16
CA VAL A 396 7.03 -9.44 -6.82
C VAL A 396 8.01 -10.09 -7.81
N TYR A 397 7.80 -9.93 -9.13
CA TYR A 397 8.71 -10.53 -10.11
C TYR A 397 10.08 -9.86 -10.13
N THR A 398 10.18 -8.57 -9.81
CA THR A 398 11.47 -7.88 -9.63
C THR A 398 12.24 -8.48 -8.45
N ARG A 399 11.57 -8.70 -7.29
CA ARG A 399 12.20 -9.36 -6.13
C ARG A 399 12.63 -10.80 -6.45
N TYR A 400 11.81 -11.56 -7.19
CA TYR A 400 12.14 -12.91 -7.63
C TYR A 400 13.45 -12.97 -8.45
N PHE A 401 13.60 -12.15 -9.50
CA PHE A 401 14.82 -12.15 -10.31
C PHE A 401 16.04 -11.60 -9.53
N ALA A 402 15.84 -10.60 -8.66
CA ALA A 402 16.91 -10.08 -7.80
C ALA A 402 17.41 -11.14 -6.79
N LEU A 403 16.52 -11.96 -6.22
CA LEU A 403 16.92 -13.09 -5.37
C LEU A 403 17.69 -14.16 -6.17
N GLN A 404 17.29 -14.44 -7.41
CA GLN A 404 18.02 -15.39 -8.28
C GLN A 404 19.44 -14.89 -8.64
N GLU A 405 19.62 -13.60 -8.95
CA GLU A 405 20.95 -13.02 -9.20
C GLU A 405 21.84 -13.07 -7.93
N LYS A 406 21.28 -12.82 -6.74
CA LYS A 406 22.02 -12.93 -5.47
C LYS A 406 22.42 -14.37 -5.12
N ILE A 407 21.56 -15.34 -5.42
CA ILE A 407 21.82 -16.77 -5.16
C ILE A 407 22.96 -17.29 -6.04
N ASP A 408 22.94 -16.93 -7.32
CA ASP A 408 23.93 -17.32 -8.32
C ASP A 408 24.08 -16.21 -9.37
N THR A 409 25.22 -15.53 -9.34
CA THR A 409 25.53 -14.39 -10.21
C THR A 409 25.66 -14.77 -11.69
N ALA A 410 25.78 -16.07 -12.02
CA ALA A 410 25.69 -16.54 -13.40
C ALA A 410 24.25 -16.46 -13.96
N ASN A 411 23.22 -16.40 -13.10
CA ASN A 411 21.81 -16.25 -13.48
C ASN A 411 21.36 -14.78 -13.53
N LYS A 412 22.28 -13.84 -13.79
CA LYS A 412 21.95 -12.42 -13.99
C LYS A 412 21.05 -12.23 -15.22
N VAL A 413 19.74 -12.08 -14.99
CA VAL A 413 18.76 -11.85 -16.05
C VAL A 413 18.71 -10.36 -16.42
N VAL A 414 19.14 -10.02 -17.63
CA VAL A 414 18.92 -8.68 -18.20
C VAL A 414 17.44 -8.52 -18.55
N ILE A 415 16.73 -7.65 -17.82
CA ILE A 415 15.31 -7.37 -18.04
C ILE A 415 15.16 -6.58 -19.35
N PRO A 416 14.41 -7.07 -20.37
CA PRO A 416 14.18 -6.35 -21.61
C PRO A 416 13.39 -5.04 -21.38
N THR A 417 13.66 -4.02 -22.20
CA THR A 417 12.85 -2.79 -22.25
C THR A 417 11.48 -3.00 -22.90
N GLU A 418 11.40 -3.92 -23.87
CA GLU A 418 10.28 -4.12 -24.78
C GLU A 418 10.08 -5.61 -25.10
N ASN A 419 8.86 -5.98 -25.49
CA ASN A 419 8.59 -7.34 -25.96
C ASN A 419 9.02 -7.51 -27.43
N LYS A 420 9.95 -8.44 -27.71
CA LYS A 420 10.44 -8.72 -29.09
C LYS A 420 9.34 -9.21 -30.05
N GLU A 421 8.22 -9.71 -29.53
CA GLU A 421 7.05 -10.10 -30.32
C GLU A 421 6.19 -8.87 -30.70
N LEU A 422 6.05 -7.90 -29.79
CA LEU A 422 5.37 -6.63 -30.03
C LEU A 422 6.08 -5.80 -31.11
N GLU A 423 7.41 -5.67 -31.06
CA GLU A 423 8.14 -4.89 -32.07
C GLU A 423 8.08 -5.50 -33.47
N LYS A 424 8.05 -6.84 -33.58
CA LYS A 424 7.79 -7.51 -34.86
C LYS A 424 6.39 -7.20 -35.38
N ARG A 425 5.37 -7.19 -34.50
CA ARG A 425 4.01 -6.78 -34.89
C ARG A 425 3.95 -5.29 -35.23
N ARG A 426 4.71 -4.42 -34.55
CA ARG A 426 4.77 -2.97 -34.83
C ARG A 426 5.24 -2.65 -36.24
N VAL A 427 6.27 -3.34 -36.74
CA VAL A 427 6.71 -3.21 -38.15
C VAL A 427 5.59 -3.62 -39.10
N ILE A 428 5.03 -4.83 -38.95
CA ILE A 428 3.94 -5.33 -39.82
C ILE A 428 2.71 -4.42 -39.76
N ARG A 429 2.33 -3.93 -38.58
CA ARG A 429 1.18 -3.04 -38.37
C ARG A 429 1.39 -1.65 -38.97
N ASN A 430 2.63 -1.17 -39.03
CA ASN A 430 2.96 0.07 -39.74
C ASN A 430 2.93 -0.14 -41.26
N GLU A 431 3.43 -1.28 -41.76
CA GLU A 431 3.31 -1.67 -43.17
C GLU A 431 1.84 -1.83 -43.61
N GLU A 432 0.98 -2.45 -42.78
CA GLU A 432 -0.49 -2.54 -42.96
C GLU A 432 -1.14 -1.15 -43.11
N LYS A 433 -0.61 -0.13 -42.41
CA LYS A 433 -1.06 1.27 -42.47
C LYS A 433 -0.41 2.08 -43.62
N GLY A 434 0.48 1.47 -44.41
CA GLY A 434 1.26 2.16 -45.45
C GLY A 434 2.41 3.03 -44.92
N ILE A 435 2.74 2.94 -43.62
CA ILE A 435 3.81 3.68 -42.97
C ILE A 435 5.12 2.92 -43.16
N LYS A 436 6.01 3.44 -44.01
CA LYS A 436 7.34 2.84 -44.24
C LYS A 436 8.25 3.02 -43.02
N THR A 437 8.34 1.99 -42.18
CA THR A 437 9.43 1.87 -41.19
C THR A 437 10.73 1.46 -41.87
N ASN A 438 11.67 2.39 -42.03
CA ASN A 438 13.03 2.03 -42.43
C ASN A 438 13.70 1.23 -41.30
N LEU A 439 14.02 -0.03 -41.57
CA LEU A 439 14.95 -0.80 -40.74
C LEU A 439 16.34 -0.13 -40.76
N PRO A 440 17.08 -0.08 -39.64
CA PRO A 440 18.50 0.23 -39.64
C PRO A 440 19.29 -0.95 -40.22
N ASN A 441 19.21 -1.13 -41.54
CA ASN A 441 20.02 -2.09 -42.28
C ASN A 441 21.46 -1.59 -42.37
N ASN A 442 22.33 -2.05 -41.47
CA ASN A 442 23.77 -2.06 -41.72
C ASN A 442 24.05 -3.23 -42.68
N PRO A 443 24.42 -2.97 -43.94
CA PRO A 443 25.86 -2.86 -44.22
C PRO A 443 26.25 -1.79 -45.26
N GLY A 444 27.33 -1.05 -44.99
CA GLY A 444 28.15 -0.41 -46.02
C GLY A 444 28.51 1.06 -45.78
N ASN A 445 29.77 1.42 -46.03
CA ASN A 445 30.24 2.80 -46.03
C ASN A 445 29.76 3.55 -47.29
N ASP A 446 29.11 4.70 -47.11
CA ASP A 446 29.17 5.81 -48.09
C ASP A 446 29.38 7.14 -47.33
N PRO A 447 30.57 7.78 -47.44
CA PRO A 447 30.94 8.93 -46.62
C PRO A 447 30.56 10.30 -47.22
N ASN A 448 29.49 10.42 -48.05
CA ASN A 448 29.11 11.70 -48.67
C ASN A 448 27.60 11.99 -48.77
N ASN A 449 26.97 12.53 -47.71
CA ASN A 449 25.83 13.45 -47.89
C ASN A 449 25.59 14.39 -46.67
N PRO A 450 25.83 15.71 -46.79
CA PRO A 450 25.53 16.67 -45.73
C PRO A 450 24.20 17.44 -45.92
N ASN A 451 23.50 17.65 -44.81
CA ASN A 451 22.30 18.50 -44.57
C ASN A 451 20.90 17.86 -44.74
N GLY A 452 20.21 17.74 -43.59
CA GLY A 452 18.76 17.58 -43.47
C GLY A 452 18.35 17.91 -42.04
N ARG A 453 17.58 19.00 -41.82
CA ARG A 453 17.33 19.53 -40.47
C ARG A 453 16.22 18.77 -39.74
N GLU A 454 16.52 18.31 -38.52
CA GLU A 454 15.49 17.90 -37.56
C GLU A 454 14.73 19.11 -36.99
N ASN A 455 13.48 18.89 -36.60
CA ASN A 455 12.63 19.81 -35.85
C ASN A 455 11.64 19.00 -35.00
N GLY A 456 11.47 19.35 -33.71
CA GLY A 456 10.21 19.04 -33.01
C GLY A 456 10.20 17.93 -31.94
N LYS A 457 11.06 18.03 -30.92
CA LYS A 457 10.81 17.61 -29.51
C LYS A 457 10.14 16.25 -29.24
N GLY A 458 10.93 15.25 -28.87
CA GLY A 458 10.48 14.05 -28.15
C GLY A 458 11.54 13.57 -27.17
N SER A 459 11.44 13.94 -25.88
CA SER A 459 12.42 13.59 -24.84
C SER A 459 11.97 12.36 -24.05
N GLY A 460 12.77 11.30 -23.90
CA GLY A 460 14.05 11.02 -24.56
C GLY A 460 14.68 9.75 -23.96
N MET A 461 15.36 8.95 -24.79
CA MET A 461 15.95 7.68 -24.37
C MET A 461 17.44 7.64 -24.75
N ARG A 462 18.33 7.52 -23.77
CA ARG A 462 19.77 7.35 -24.01
C ARG A 462 20.06 5.89 -24.30
N SER A 463 20.35 5.58 -25.56
CA SER A 463 20.97 4.32 -25.95
C SER A 463 22.40 4.25 -25.43
N TYR A 464 22.70 3.25 -24.60
CA TYR A 464 24.03 2.67 -24.52
C TYR A 464 23.94 1.29 -25.17
N GLU A 465 24.76 1.10 -26.21
CA GLU A 465 24.79 -0.11 -27.01
C GLU A 465 26.02 -0.93 -26.60
N SER A 466 25.81 -2.23 -26.42
CA SER A 466 26.87 -3.21 -26.20
C SER A 466 26.41 -4.54 -26.78
N ASP A 467 27.23 -5.14 -27.63
CA ASP A 467 26.96 -6.41 -28.28
C ASP A 467 26.60 -7.53 -27.29
N PHE A 468 25.77 -8.49 -27.71
CA PHE A 468 26.10 -9.92 -27.63
C PHE A 468 25.09 -10.77 -28.41
N ASN A 469 25.61 -11.59 -29.33
CA ASN A 469 24.84 -12.65 -30.00
C ASN A 469 24.84 -13.95 -29.16
N ASN A 470 23.86 -14.81 -29.45
CA ASN A 470 23.80 -16.23 -29.07
C ASN A 470 23.76 -16.60 -27.57
N VAL A 471 22.54 -16.63 -27.01
CA VAL A 471 22.21 -17.51 -25.86
C VAL A 471 20.89 -18.24 -26.12
N SER A 472 20.91 -19.28 -26.96
CA SER A 472 19.73 -20.13 -27.20
C SER A 472 20.05 -21.57 -27.66
N ASP A 473 21.16 -22.19 -27.22
CA ASP A 473 21.47 -23.60 -27.55
C ASP A 473 22.28 -24.39 -26.48
N THR A 474 22.52 -23.83 -25.29
CA THR A 474 23.50 -24.38 -24.31
C THR A 474 22.96 -25.43 -23.32
N ILE A 475 21.74 -25.95 -23.53
CA ILE A 475 21.13 -26.98 -22.65
C ILE A 475 21.33 -28.42 -23.19
N LYS A 476 21.57 -28.63 -24.50
CA LYS A 476 21.73 -29.98 -25.08
C LYS A 476 23.16 -30.51 -25.16
N GLU A 477 24.19 -29.69 -24.98
CA GLU A 477 25.60 -30.14 -25.10
C GLU A 477 26.25 -30.63 -23.78
N LYS A 478 25.58 -30.52 -22.63
CA LYS A 478 26.19 -30.80 -21.31
C LYS A 478 26.17 -32.27 -20.86
N GLU A 479 25.40 -33.15 -21.49
CA GLU A 479 25.29 -34.55 -21.04
C GLU A 479 26.37 -35.48 -21.61
N GLU A 480 26.81 -35.29 -22.86
CA GLU A 480 27.77 -36.23 -23.49
C GLU A 480 29.20 -36.13 -22.92
N ARG A 481 29.61 -34.95 -22.44
CA ARG A 481 31.00 -34.71 -21.98
C ARG A 481 31.37 -35.36 -20.64
N LYS A 482 30.45 -36.10 -19.98
CA LYS A 482 30.75 -36.88 -18.75
C LYS A 482 31.04 -38.39 -18.99
N LYS A 483 31.01 -38.89 -20.22
CA LYS A 483 31.26 -40.33 -20.53
C LYS A 483 32.44 -40.61 -21.47
N LYS A 484 33.65 -40.09 -21.17
CA LYS A 484 34.94 -40.61 -21.67
C LYS A 484 36.17 -39.95 -21.01
N LYS A 485 36.80 -40.66 -20.05
CA LYS A 485 38.26 -40.67 -19.75
C LYS A 485 38.57 -41.54 -18.52
N LYS A 486 38.74 -42.84 -18.77
CA LYS A 486 39.73 -43.69 -18.08
C LYS A 486 40.80 -44.06 -19.11
N GLU A 487 41.84 -44.77 -18.66
CA GLU A 487 42.95 -45.32 -19.48
C GLU A 487 44.02 -44.30 -19.92
N THR A 488 45.03 -44.17 -19.05
CA THR A 488 46.48 -44.33 -19.34
C THR A 488 47.04 -43.88 -20.69
N ASN A 489 48.06 -43.02 -20.64
CA ASN A 489 49.43 -43.48 -20.94
C ASN A 489 50.51 -42.53 -20.38
N VAL A 490 51.72 -43.07 -20.20
CA VAL A 490 52.93 -42.36 -19.71
C VAL A 490 53.99 -42.37 -20.80
N PRO A 491 54.71 -41.26 -21.01
CA PRO A 491 56.14 -41.32 -21.33
C PRO A 491 56.99 -40.55 -20.30
N ASN A 492 58.28 -40.88 -20.25
CA ASN A 492 59.25 -40.40 -19.25
C ASN A 492 60.50 -39.85 -19.95
N ILE A 493 60.88 -38.59 -19.67
CA ILE A 493 62.18 -37.99 -20.01
C ILE A 493 62.69 -37.20 -18.80
N LYS A 494 64.00 -37.27 -18.56
CA LYS A 494 64.73 -36.59 -17.48
C LYS A 494 65.46 -35.34 -17.98
N SER A 495 65.66 -34.35 -17.12
CA SER A 495 67.01 -33.88 -16.73
C SER A 495 66.93 -32.85 -15.59
N GLU A 496 68.01 -32.73 -14.82
CA GLU A 496 68.13 -31.77 -13.71
C GLU A 496 68.04 -30.30 -14.15
N ASP A 497 67.56 -29.41 -13.28
CA ASP A 497 68.48 -28.48 -12.60
C ASP A 497 67.92 -27.99 -11.26
N SER A 498 68.76 -27.39 -10.40
CA SER A 498 68.49 -27.23 -8.97
C SER A 498 68.21 -25.79 -8.49
N VAL A 499 67.09 -25.60 -7.78
CA VAL A 499 66.88 -24.46 -6.87
C VAL A 499 66.24 -24.95 -5.58
N LYS A 500 66.84 -24.62 -4.43
CA LYS A 500 66.21 -24.86 -3.11
C LYS A 500 65.09 -23.85 -2.89
N VAL A 501 63.84 -24.32 -2.93
CA VAL A 501 62.73 -23.63 -2.26
C VAL A 501 62.54 -24.32 -0.92
N GLN A 502 62.59 -23.55 0.17
CA GLN A 502 62.27 -24.07 1.51
C GLN A 502 60.76 -24.29 1.61
N ASP A 503 60.34 -25.35 2.31
CA ASP A 503 58.93 -25.60 2.65
C ASP A 503 58.40 -24.53 3.62
N THR A 504 58.13 -23.34 3.08
CA THR A 504 57.35 -22.31 3.74
C THR A 504 55.89 -22.60 3.43
N LEU A 505 55.25 -23.43 4.27
CA LEU A 505 53.80 -23.58 4.28
C LEU A 505 53.15 -22.26 4.70
N ILE A 506 53.02 -21.33 3.74
CA ILE A 506 52.18 -20.14 3.87
C ILE A 506 50.74 -20.64 3.82
N THR A 507 50.24 -21.13 4.96
CA THR A 507 48.81 -21.22 5.22
C THR A 507 48.29 -19.80 5.28
N SER A 508 47.88 -19.27 4.12
CA SER A 508 47.10 -18.05 4.05
C SER A 508 45.90 -18.23 4.97
N ALA A 509 45.73 -17.31 5.92
CA ALA A 509 44.61 -17.37 6.85
C ALA A 509 43.32 -17.22 6.04
N ILE A 510 42.63 -18.35 5.83
CA ILE A 510 41.34 -18.39 5.14
C ILE A 510 40.40 -17.48 5.91
N ASP A 511 39.78 -16.49 5.24
CA ASP A 511 38.74 -15.66 5.85
C ASP A 511 37.46 -16.48 6.06
N THR A 512 37.51 -17.30 7.11
CA THR A 512 36.41 -18.15 7.56
C THR A 512 35.22 -17.33 8.05
N ALA A 513 35.41 -16.05 8.41
CA ALA A 513 34.32 -15.14 8.73
C ALA A 513 33.62 -14.64 7.45
N GLY A 514 34.36 -14.23 6.43
CA GLY A 514 33.84 -13.86 5.11
C GLY A 514 33.10 -15.02 4.43
N ILE A 515 33.66 -16.24 4.49
CA ILE A 515 33.01 -17.45 3.96
C ILE A 515 31.72 -17.78 4.71
N ARG A 516 31.68 -17.64 6.04
CA ARG A 516 30.43 -17.82 6.83
C ARG A 516 29.36 -16.81 6.42
N ARG A 517 29.67 -15.50 6.42
CA ARG A 517 28.72 -14.45 6.01
C ARG A 517 28.15 -14.69 4.61
N ALA A 518 28.98 -15.09 3.65
CA ALA A 518 28.54 -15.43 2.30
C ALA A 518 27.66 -16.70 2.24
N ASN A 519 27.78 -17.61 3.20
CA ASN A 519 26.88 -18.75 3.38
C ASN A 519 25.55 -18.32 4.02
N ASP A 520 25.60 -17.43 5.03
CA ASP A 520 24.44 -16.86 5.72
C ASP A 520 23.56 -16.06 4.75
N GLU A 521 24.16 -15.19 3.94
CA GLU A 521 23.46 -14.45 2.89
C GLU A 521 22.81 -15.39 1.88
N LYS A 522 23.49 -16.45 1.44
CA LYS A 522 22.90 -17.42 0.50
C LYS A 522 21.73 -18.19 1.12
N PHE A 523 21.85 -18.63 2.37
CA PHE A 523 20.73 -19.23 3.11
C PHE A 523 19.53 -18.29 3.14
N ASN A 524 19.73 -17.04 3.55
CA ASN A 524 18.67 -16.04 3.64
C ASN A 524 18.01 -15.78 2.26
N ASN A 525 18.79 -15.66 1.18
CA ASN A 525 18.21 -15.46 -0.16
C ASN A 525 17.40 -16.67 -0.66
N TYR A 526 17.84 -17.92 -0.41
CA TYR A 526 17.03 -19.11 -0.71
C TYR A 526 15.75 -19.16 0.13
N TYR A 527 15.83 -18.77 1.41
CA TYR A 527 14.69 -18.77 2.34
C TYR A 527 13.65 -17.71 1.95
N GLU A 528 14.08 -16.47 1.66
CA GLU A 528 13.23 -15.41 1.10
C GLU A 528 12.56 -15.84 -0.22
N LEU A 529 13.27 -16.60 -1.07
CA LEU A 529 12.71 -17.11 -2.32
C LEU A 529 11.62 -18.16 -2.07
N ALA A 530 11.81 -19.05 -1.10
CA ALA A 530 10.78 -20.01 -0.68
C ALA A 530 9.55 -19.30 -0.08
N GLU A 531 9.73 -18.24 0.72
CA GLU A 531 8.64 -17.43 1.25
C GLU A 531 7.89 -16.64 0.17
N LEU A 532 8.61 -16.06 -0.80
CA LEU A 532 8.02 -15.38 -1.96
C LEU A 532 7.12 -16.34 -2.77
N PHE A 533 7.58 -17.59 -2.97
CA PHE A 533 6.77 -18.61 -3.61
C PHE A 533 5.53 -19.00 -2.81
N LEU A 534 5.63 -19.09 -1.47
CA LEU A 534 4.52 -19.44 -0.59
C LEU A 534 3.46 -18.34 -0.49
N TYR A 535 3.87 -17.09 -0.21
CA TYR A 535 2.96 -16.00 0.16
C TYR A 535 2.53 -15.12 -1.04
N ASP A 536 3.47 -14.71 -1.90
CA ASP A 536 3.19 -13.78 -3.00
C ASP A 536 2.73 -14.49 -4.28
N LEU A 537 3.39 -15.60 -4.65
CA LEU A 537 3.04 -16.39 -5.84
C LEU A 537 2.07 -17.55 -5.56
N LYS A 538 1.91 -17.95 -4.29
CA LYS A 538 1.03 -19.05 -3.85
C LYS A 538 1.34 -20.42 -4.49
N SER A 539 2.57 -20.62 -4.93
CA SER A 539 3.05 -21.90 -5.45
C SER A 539 3.78 -22.67 -4.35
N VAL A 540 3.04 -23.54 -3.67
CA VAL A 540 3.59 -24.30 -2.54
C VAL A 540 4.65 -25.30 -2.98
N ASP A 541 4.47 -25.97 -4.12
CA ASP A 541 5.44 -26.93 -4.66
C ASP A 541 6.79 -26.26 -4.96
N SER A 542 6.77 -25.02 -5.44
CA SER A 542 7.99 -24.23 -5.65
C SER A 542 8.66 -23.84 -4.32
N SER A 543 7.87 -23.45 -3.32
CA SER A 543 8.38 -23.17 -1.97
C SER A 543 9.05 -24.40 -1.35
N VAL A 544 8.38 -25.55 -1.38
CA VAL A 544 8.90 -26.85 -0.90
C VAL A 544 10.17 -27.26 -1.65
N HIS A 545 10.24 -27.03 -2.96
CA HIS A 545 11.48 -27.27 -3.72
C HIS A 545 12.66 -26.45 -3.18
N TYR A 546 12.49 -25.14 -2.97
CA TYR A 546 13.58 -24.31 -2.45
C TYR A 546 13.95 -24.63 -0.99
N LEU A 547 12.97 -25.00 -0.14
CA LEU A 547 13.26 -25.50 1.22
C LEU A 547 14.08 -26.80 1.19
N ASN A 548 13.76 -27.74 0.30
CA ASN A 548 14.57 -28.96 0.14
C ASN A 548 15.98 -28.66 -0.41
N VAL A 549 16.12 -27.67 -1.30
CA VAL A 549 17.44 -27.18 -1.76
C VAL A 549 18.25 -26.51 -0.65
N ILE A 550 17.59 -25.94 0.37
CA ILE A 550 18.27 -25.45 1.58
C ILE A 550 18.78 -26.63 2.42
N LEU A 551 17.94 -27.65 2.68
CA LEU A 551 18.31 -28.82 3.48
C LEU A 551 19.49 -29.63 2.88
N ASP A 552 19.62 -29.65 1.55
CA ASP A 552 20.76 -30.26 0.85
C ASP A 552 22.08 -29.45 1.03
N LYS A 553 21.99 -28.12 1.02
CA LYS A 553 23.14 -27.21 0.95
C LYS A 553 23.62 -26.65 2.29
N PHE A 554 22.76 -26.57 3.29
CA PHE A 554 23.05 -25.97 4.59
C PHE A 554 22.73 -26.99 5.70
N GLN A 555 23.78 -27.51 6.35
CA GLN A 555 23.69 -28.57 7.36
C GLN A 555 23.92 -28.06 8.80
N GLU A 556 23.80 -26.74 8.99
CA GLU A 556 23.97 -26.08 10.28
C GLU A 556 22.68 -26.22 11.12
N GLU A 557 22.78 -26.48 12.42
CA GLU A 557 21.64 -26.92 13.26
C GLU A 557 20.44 -25.94 13.26
N ASP A 558 20.67 -24.65 13.51
CA ASP A 558 19.62 -23.61 13.44
C ASP A 558 18.95 -23.56 12.06
N LYS A 559 19.76 -23.41 11.00
CA LYS A 559 19.29 -23.33 9.61
C LYS A 559 18.48 -24.56 9.20
N THR A 560 18.93 -25.75 9.59
CA THR A 560 18.29 -27.02 9.23
C THR A 560 16.97 -27.20 9.99
N SER A 561 17.00 -27.03 11.32
CA SER A 561 15.81 -27.17 12.17
C SER A 561 14.73 -26.13 11.83
N ARG A 562 15.11 -24.87 11.56
CA ARG A 562 14.22 -23.82 11.04
C ARG A 562 13.56 -24.22 9.71
N THR A 563 14.36 -24.71 8.77
CA THR A 563 13.88 -25.07 7.42
C THR A 563 12.94 -26.28 7.47
N MET A 564 13.27 -27.29 8.27
CA MET A 564 12.38 -28.44 8.52
C MET A 564 11.07 -28.02 9.21
N TYR A 565 11.12 -27.10 10.17
CA TYR A 565 9.92 -26.60 10.86
C TYR A 565 8.99 -25.85 9.92
N THR A 566 9.53 -25.00 9.04
CA THR A 566 8.76 -24.31 8.00
C THR A 566 8.14 -25.32 7.01
N LEU A 567 8.90 -26.33 6.60
CA LEU A 567 8.41 -27.41 5.72
C LEU A 567 7.30 -28.25 6.39
N ALA A 568 7.44 -28.59 7.66
CA ALA A 568 6.42 -29.29 8.45
C ALA A 568 5.13 -28.46 8.56
N THR A 569 5.27 -27.16 8.83
CA THR A 569 4.15 -26.21 8.92
C THR A 569 3.41 -26.05 7.59
N ILE A 570 4.14 -26.09 6.46
CA ILE A 570 3.55 -26.16 5.11
C ILE A 570 2.73 -27.44 4.93
N TYR A 571 3.25 -28.61 5.32
CA TYR A 571 2.51 -29.87 5.21
C TYR A 571 1.28 -29.92 6.14
N ALA A 572 1.36 -29.37 7.35
CA ALA A 572 0.23 -29.27 8.27
C ALA A 572 -0.93 -28.46 7.64
N ASN A 573 -0.62 -27.29 7.10
CA ASN A 573 -1.61 -26.41 6.45
C ASN A 573 -2.17 -26.99 5.13
N ASN A 574 -1.44 -27.89 4.47
CA ASN A 574 -1.84 -28.52 3.21
C ASN A 574 -2.57 -29.87 3.39
N ASN A 575 -3.20 -30.12 4.54
CA ASN A 575 -3.89 -31.37 4.87
C ASN A 575 -2.98 -32.63 4.79
N GLN A 576 -1.69 -32.50 5.11
CA GLN A 576 -0.75 -33.63 5.22
C GLN A 576 -0.16 -33.70 6.65
N PRO A 577 -1.01 -33.83 7.69
CA PRO A 577 -0.59 -33.77 9.09
C PRO A 577 0.37 -34.89 9.48
N ASP A 578 0.28 -36.07 8.85
CA ASP A 578 1.17 -37.20 9.15
C ASP A 578 2.63 -36.88 8.82
N LYS A 579 2.88 -36.27 7.65
CA LYS A 579 4.22 -35.79 7.25
C LYS A 579 4.72 -34.64 8.12
N ALA A 580 3.81 -33.74 8.52
CA ALA A 580 4.15 -32.67 9.44
C ALA A 580 4.59 -33.24 10.80
N ASN A 581 3.82 -34.19 11.34
CA ASN A 581 4.11 -34.87 12.60
C ASN A 581 5.39 -35.73 12.54
N GLU A 582 5.69 -36.33 11.38
CA GLU A 582 6.96 -37.02 11.13
C GLU A 582 8.15 -36.04 11.21
N LEU A 583 8.09 -34.92 10.48
CA LEU A 583 9.13 -33.88 10.53
C LEU A 583 9.24 -33.22 11.92
N TYR A 584 8.14 -32.93 12.61
CA TYR A 584 8.17 -32.39 13.97
C TYR A 584 8.86 -33.36 14.95
N ARG A 585 8.66 -34.68 14.82
CA ARG A 585 9.40 -35.70 15.58
C ARG A 585 10.88 -35.74 15.19
N GLU A 586 11.18 -35.64 13.90
CA GLU A 586 12.55 -35.65 13.39
C GLU A 586 13.37 -34.44 13.89
N ILE A 587 12.78 -33.24 13.93
CA ILE A 587 13.39 -32.03 14.51
C ILE A 587 13.69 -32.24 15.99
N ILE A 588 12.73 -32.78 16.75
CA ILE A 588 12.92 -33.08 18.19
C ILE A 588 14.02 -34.12 18.42
N GLN A 589 14.17 -35.09 17.53
CA GLN A 589 15.17 -36.15 17.65
C GLN A 589 16.57 -35.71 17.22
N LYS A 590 16.70 -34.93 16.15
CA LYS A 590 17.98 -34.51 15.56
C LYS A 590 18.54 -33.22 16.16
N TYR A 591 17.67 -32.28 16.53
CA TYR A 591 18.03 -30.92 16.94
C TYR A 591 17.37 -30.54 18.28
N PRO A 592 17.50 -31.38 19.33
CA PRO A 592 16.66 -31.33 20.53
C PRO A 592 16.76 -30.01 21.31
N ASN A 593 17.85 -29.26 21.16
CA ASN A 593 18.11 -28.04 21.94
C ASN A 593 17.76 -26.76 21.17
N THR A 594 17.03 -26.87 20.05
CA THR A 594 16.59 -25.73 19.25
C THR A 594 15.23 -25.19 19.66
N ILE A 595 14.99 -23.90 19.42
CA ILE A 595 13.67 -23.27 19.57
C ILE A 595 12.62 -24.01 18.72
N PHE A 596 13.00 -24.41 17.50
CA PHE A 596 12.14 -25.16 16.58
C PHE A 596 11.76 -26.55 17.09
N ALA A 597 12.63 -27.22 17.86
CA ALA A 597 12.26 -28.45 18.56
C ALA A 597 11.27 -28.19 19.71
N ASN A 598 11.36 -27.04 20.40
CA ASN A 598 10.35 -26.66 21.40
C ASN A 598 8.99 -26.30 20.77
N GLU A 599 8.94 -25.56 19.66
CA GLU A 599 7.67 -25.34 18.94
C GLU A 599 7.10 -26.67 18.41
N SER A 600 7.95 -27.57 17.90
CA SER A 600 7.54 -28.93 17.51
C SER A 600 6.96 -29.73 18.69
N ARG A 601 7.54 -29.60 19.90
CA ARG A 601 7.02 -30.22 21.14
C ARG A 601 5.65 -29.66 21.51
N LYS A 602 5.48 -28.33 21.48
CA LYS A 602 4.18 -27.67 21.73
C LYS A 602 3.10 -28.17 20.79
N ILE A 603 3.38 -28.24 19.47
CA ILE A 603 2.44 -28.73 18.45
C ILE A 603 2.08 -30.20 18.67
N LEU A 604 3.03 -31.04 19.08
CA LEU A 604 2.81 -32.46 19.36
C LEU A 604 2.25 -32.76 20.77
N GLY A 605 2.01 -31.75 21.61
CA GLY A 605 1.55 -31.93 22.99
C GLY A 605 2.57 -32.58 23.93
N VAL A 606 3.86 -32.40 23.67
CA VAL A 606 4.99 -32.98 24.43
C VAL A 606 5.64 -31.90 25.30
N THR A 607 6.15 -32.28 26.48
CA THR A 607 6.87 -31.39 27.39
C THR A 607 8.06 -30.71 26.70
N THR A 608 8.11 -29.37 26.77
CA THR A 608 9.24 -28.55 26.28
C THR A 608 10.48 -28.69 27.16
N ILE A 609 11.66 -28.44 26.59
CA ILE A 609 12.93 -28.39 27.32
C ILE A 609 13.27 -26.92 27.59
N GLU A 610 13.70 -26.58 28.80
CA GLU A 610 14.19 -25.23 29.12
C GLU A 610 15.52 -24.97 28.41
N LEU A 611 15.61 -23.92 27.58
CA LEU A 611 16.77 -23.67 26.72
C LEU A 611 17.78 -22.72 27.39
N GLU A 612 19.06 -23.09 27.35
CA GLU A 612 20.16 -22.31 27.94
C GLU A 612 20.25 -20.90 27.33
N GLU A 613 20.09 -20.76 26.01
CA GLU A 613 20.05 -19.44 25.38
C GLU A 613 18.85 -18.58 25.81
N GLU A 614 17.67 -19.19 25.96
CA GLU A 614 16.43 -18.47 26.25
C GLU A 614 16.47 -17.95 27.69
N THR A 615 16.81 -18.81 28.64
CA THR A 615 17.05 -18.44 30.05
C THR A 615 18.16 -17.42 30.22
N VAL A 616 19.26 -17.51 29.46
CA VAL A 616 20.34 -16.49 29.49
C VAL A 616 19.86 -15.16 28.90
N LYS A 617 19.07 -15.18 27.82
CA LYS A 617 18.47 -13.97 27.22
C LYS A 617 17.44 -13.32 28.16
N GLU A 618 16.72 -14.09 28.97
CA GLU A 618 15.79 -13.58 29.99
C GLU A 618 16.50 -13.01 31.21
N LEU A 619 17.48 -13.74 31.79
CA LEU A 619 18.29 -13.26 32.90
C LEU A 619 19.00 -11.94 32.55
N TYR A 620 19.53 -11.85 31.33
CA TYR A 620 20.16 -10.62 30.84
C TYR A 620 19.16 -9.44 30.75
N LYS A 621 17.92 -9.69 30.29
CA LYS A 621 16.85 -8.68 30.26
C LYS A 621 16.39 -8.23 31.65
N ASP A 622 16.30 -9.13 32.64
CA ASP A 622 15.97 -8.72 34.01
C ASP A 622 17.09 -7.88 34.64
N ALA A 623 18.36 -8.19 34.34
CA ALA A 623 19.47 -7.32 34.74
C ALA A 623 19.40 -5.92 34.10
N GLU A 624 19.11 -5.80 32.80
CA GLU A 624 18.89 -4.49 32.15
C GLU A 624 17.69 -3.75 32.76
N LYS A 625 16.58 -4.44 33.01
CA LYS A 625 15.38 -3.86 33.65
C LYS A 625 15.67 -3.33 35.06
N ARG A 626 16.40 -4.08 35.90
CA ARG A 626 16.78 -3.64 37.25
C ARG A 626 17.79 -2.50 37.24
N LEU A 627 18.72 -2.50 36.28
CA LEU A 627 19.64 -1.38 36.08
C LEU A 627 18.89 -0.08 35.71
N LEU A 628 17.89 -0.17 34.82
CA LEU A 628 17.02 0.95 34.45
C LEU A 628 16.14 1.44 35.61
N ALA A 629 15.78 0.56 36.55
CA ALA A 629 15.08 0.90 37.79
C ALA A 629 16.00 1.49 38.88
N GLY A 630 17.29 1.69 38.60
CA GLY A 630 18.31 2.16 39.56
C GLY A 630 18.89 1.05 40.46
N SER A 631 18.26 -0.12 40.52
CA SER A 631 18.62 -1.30 41.33
C SER A 631 19.88 -2.02 40.82
N SER A 632 20.99 -1.29 40.74
CA SER A 632 22.27 -1.72 40.15
C SER A 632 22.89 -2.93 40.87
N ARG A 633 22.63 -3.08 42.18
CA ARG A 633 23.10 -4.21 43.01
C ARG A 633 22.52 -5.55 42.54
N ASP A 634 21.23 -5.56 42.23
CA ASP A 634 20.56 -6.75 41.68
C ASP A 634 21.02 -7.04 40.26
N ALA A 635 21.17 -5.99 39.43
CA ALA A 635 21.66 -6.13 38.07
C ALA A 635 23.06 -6.78 38.03
N VAL A 636 24.00 -6.33 38.87
CA VAL A 636 25.31 -6.98 39.04
C VAL A 636 25.16 -8.43 39.51
N THR A 637 24.29 -8.69 40.49
CA THR A 637 24.07 -10.05 41.03
C THR A 637 23.53 -11.02 39.98
N ILE A 638 22.67 -10.56 39.07
CA ILE A 638 22.14 -11.37 37.97
C ILE A 638 23.23 -11.56 36.88
N LEU A 639 23.96 -10.51 36.54
CA LEU A 639 25.03 -10.57 35.51
C LEU A 639 26.22 -11.42 35.96
N THR A 640 26.59 -11.44 37.24
CA THR A 640 27.62 -12.36 37.76
C THR A 640 27.13 -13.80 37.76
N ASN A 641 25.93 -14.08 38.26
CA ASN A 641 25.27 -15.38 38.21
C ASN A 641 25.18 -15.94 36.78
N LEU A 642 24.84 -15.09 35.79
CA LEU A 642 24.85 -15.42 34.36
C LEU A 642 26.26 -15.77 33.88
N LYS A 643 27.24 -14.90 34.16
CA LYS A 643 28.66 -15.04 33.80
C LYS A 643 29.33 -16.28 34.44
N ASP A 644 28.90 -16.70 35.63
CA ASP A 644 29.46 -17.84 36.35
C ASP A 644 28.76 -19.17 36.04
N LYS A 645 27.45 -19.18 35.70
CA LYS A 645 26.72 -20.42 35.35
C LYS A 645 26.75 -20.80 33.88
N TYR A 646 26.81 -19.82 32.97
CA TYR A 646 26.66 -20.05 31.53
C TYR A 646 27.91 -19.61 30.74
N PRO A 647 29.10 -20.19 31.03
CA PRO A 647 30.40 -19.71 30.55
C PRO A 647 30.64 -19.88 29.04
N GLY A 648 29.69 -20.46 28.29
CA GLY A 648 29.73 -20.57 26.83
C GLY A 648 28.82 -19.61 26.06
N SER A 649 27.99 -18.79 26.74
CA SER A 649 26.94 -18.00 26.06
C SER A 649 27.46 -16.85 25.20
N GLU A 650 26.83 -16.64 24.05
CA GLU A 650 27.06 -15.48 23.16
C GLU A 650 26.78 -14.12 23.81
N LEU A 651 26.01 -14.06 24.91
CA LEU A 651 25.79 -12.82 25.66
C LEU A 651 26.92 -12.47 26.64
N LEU A 652 27.93 -13.32 26.84
CA LEU A 652 29.03 -13.04 27.76
C LEU A 652 29.84 -11.78 27.41
N PRO A 653 30.18 -11.48 26.13
CA PRO A 653 30.83 -10.22 25.78
C PRO A 653 30.01 -8.99 26.23
N LYS A 654 28.68 -9.02 26.05
CA LYS A 654 27.78 -7.95 26.52
C LYS A 654 27.69 -7.93 28.05
N THR A 655 27.69 -9.10 28.71
CA THR A 655 27.65 -9.24 30.17
C THR A 655 28.91 -8.68 30.84
N TYR A 656 30.11 -9.05 30.37
CA TYR A 656 31.37 -8.49 30.87
C TYR A 656 31.48 -6.98 30.60
N TYR A 657 30.99 -6.50 29.45
CA TYR A 657 30.92 -5.06 29.15
C TYR A 657 30.00 -4.32 30.13
N THR A 658 28.77 -4.80 30.33
CA THR A 658 27.79 -4.16 31.21
C THR A 658 28.21 -4.20 32.68
N LEU A 659 28.83 -5.29 33.16
CA LEU A 659 29.45 -5.31 34.50
C LEU A 659 30.52 -4.21 34.64
N GLY A 660 31.47 -4.12 33.69
CA GLY A 660 32.47 -3.05 33.69
C GLY A 660 31.85 -1.65 33.64
N TRP A 661 30.80 -1.45 32.83
CA TRP A 661 30.08 -0.17 32.74
C TRP A 661 29.40 0.22 34.05
N ILE A 662 28.77 -0.72 34.77
CA ILE A 662 28.14 -0.47 36.07
C ILE A 662 29.19 -0.06 37.10
N TYR A 663 30.32 -0.78 37.18
CA TYR A 663 31.42 -0.42 38.08
C TYR A 663 32.10 0.90 37.70
N GLU A 664 32.07 1.29 36.43
CA GLU A 664 32.63 2.57 35.94
C GLU A 664 31.73 3.76 36.29
N ASN A 665 30.43 3.65 36.04
CA ASN A 665 29.51 4.79 36.06
C ASN A 665 28.70 4.91 37.36
N VAL A 666 28.33 3.78 37.98
CA VAL A 666 27.55 3.73 39.23
C VAL A 666 28.51 3.69 40.43
N TYR A 667 29.26 2.60 40.59
CA TYR A 667 30.11 2.38 41.78
C TYR A 667 31.48 3.08 41.72
N ARG A 668 31.89 3.61 40.55
CA ARG A 668 33.16 4.31 40.31
C ARG A 668 34.41 3.56 40.80
N ASN A 669 34.34 2.23 40.85
CA ASN A 669 35.38 1.36 41.43
C ASN A 669 36.39 0.95 40.35
N LYS A 670 37.52 1.67 40.28
CA LYS A 670 38.52 1.53 39.19
C LYS A 670 39.02 0.09 39.02
N ASP A 671 39.29 -0.63 40.11
CA ASP A 671 39.86 -1.98 40.06
C ASP A 671 38.87 -3.01 39.49
N SER A 672 37.59 -2.90 39.86
CA SER A 672 36.52 -3.74 39.29
C SER A 672 36.32 -3.47 37.79
N VAL A 673 36.40 -2.19 37.37
CA VAL A 673 36.35 -1.83 35.94
C VAL A 673 37.50 -2.48 35.17
N ILE A 674 38.73 -2.35 35.68
CA ILE A 674 39.92 -2.96 35.06
C ILE A 674 39.75 -4.48 34.99
N TYR A 675 39.26 -5.14 36.05
CA TYR A 675 39.00 -6.58 36.07
C TYR A 675 38.02 -7.01 34.96
N TYR A 676 36.82 -6.42 34.91
CA TYR A 676 35.79 -6.85 33.95
C TYR A 676 36.13 -6.49 32.50
N TYR A 677 36.71 -5.32 32.26
CA TYR A 677 37.16 -4.94 30.91
C TYR A 677 38.39 -5.75 30.46
N ARG A 678 39.37 -6.04 31.32
CA ARG A 678 40.49 -6.94 30.96
C ARG A 678 39.98 -8.34 30.63
N ALA A 679 39.09 -8.91 31.45
CA ALA A 679 38.49 -10.21 31.18
C ALA A 679 37.68 -10.23 29.86
N LEU A 680 36.99 -9.15 29.49
CA LEU A 680 36.34 -9.01 28.19
C LEU A 680 37.34 -9.08 27.03
N LYS A 681 38.45 -8.33 27.12
CA LYS A 681 39.48 -8.24 26.07
C LYS A 681 40.29 -9.53 25.93
N GLU A 682 40.58 -10.22 27.03
CA GLU A 682 41.33 -11.48 27.03
C GLU A 682 40.48 -12.67 26.54
N LYS A 683 39.22 -12.76 26.96
CA LYS A 683 38.33 -13.88 26.57
C LYS A 683 37.64 -13.69 25.22
N TYR A 684 37.31 -12.44 24.84
CA TYR A 684 36.53 -12.13 23.64
C TYR A 684 37.17 -11.03 22.78
N PRO A 685 38.47 -11.17 22.40
CA PRO A 685 39.24 -10.09 21.77
C PRO A 685 38.60 -9.52 20.51
N ASN A 686 37.95 -10.37 19.71
CA ASN A 686 37.30 -10.01 18.44
C ASN A 686 35.88 -9.46 18.58
N SER A 687 35.33 -9.33 19.81
CA SER A 687 33.98 -8.79 20.02
C SER A 687 33.93 -7.27 19.82
N GLU A 688 32.79 -6.76 19.34
CA GLU A 688 32.56 -5.32 19.20
C GLU A 688 32.73 -4.57 20.53
N TYR A 689 32.31 -5.19 21.64
CA TYR A 689 32.50 -4.65 22.98
C TYR A 689 33.98 -4.57 23.40
N SER A 690 34.80 -5.59 23.05
CA SER A 690 36.27 -5.58 23.27
C SER A 690 36.96 -4.44 22.50
N GLN A 691 36.50 -4.14 21.29
CA GLN A 691 36.98 -2.98 20.52
C GLN A 691 36.63 -1.68 21.25
N LYS A 692 35.36 -1.51 21.65
CA LYS A 692 34.85 -0.31 22.37
C LYS A 692 35.54 -0.01 23.71
N ILE A 693 36.16 -0.99 24.38
CA ILE A 693 36.89 -0.79 25.65
C ILE A 693 38.42 -0.66 25.47
N THR A 694 38.96 -0.89 24.28
CA THR A 694 40.42 -1.01 24.11
C THR A 694 41.16 0.30 24.40
N GLU A 695 40.57 1.44 24.06
CA GLU A 695 41.08 2.78 24.41
C GLU A 695 40.91 3.08 25.91
N LYS A 696 39.73 2.77 26.48
CA LYS A 696 39.46 2.95 27.93
C LYS A 696 40.47 2.19 28.79
N LEU A 697 40.75 0.93 28.47
CA LEU A 697 41.75 0.13 29.20
C LEU A 697 43.15 0.75 29.16
N ALA A 698 43.58 1.28 28.01
CA ALA A 698 44.90 1.92 27.87
C ALA A 698 45.05 3.17 28.75
N ILE A 699 43.95 3.88 29.01
CA ILE A 699 43.90 5.03 29.94
C ILE A 699 43.83 4.55 31.40
N LEU A 700 43.06 3.49 31.68
CA LEU A 700 42.89 2.96 33.04
C LEU A 700 44.16 2.29 33.59
N ASP A 701 44.91 1.56 32.78
CA ASP A 701 46.16 0.90 33.17
C ASP A 701 47.37 1.86 33.28
N TYR A 702 47.20 3.15 32.96
CA TYR A 702 48.26 4.16 33.05
C TYR A 702 48.73 4.37 34.51
N LYS A 703 50.02 4.09 34.77
CA LYS A 703 50.70 4.38 36.03
C LYS A 703 51.52 5.67 35.94
N PRO A 704 51.46 6.60 36.93
CA PRO A 704 52.24 7.84 36.90
C PRO A 704 53.76 7.68 36.88
N GLU A 705 54.30 6.54 37.32
CA GLU A 705 55.74 6.29 37.45
C GLU A 705 56.46 6.10 36.10
N ASP A 706 55.75 5.74 35.02
CA ASP A 706 56.31 5.65 33.65
C ASP A 706 56.56 7.03 32.99
N SER A 707 56.21 8.13 33.68
CA SER A 707 56.24 9.51 33.13
C SER A 707 57.62 10.04 32.73
N LEU A 708 58.72 9.34 33.03
CA LEU A 708 60.08 9.72 32.62
C LEU A 708 60.45 9.35 31.17
N LYS A 709 59.53 8.74 30.39
CA LYS A 709 59.64 8.65 28.93
C LYS A 709 58.33 9.05 28.26
N THR A 710 58.12 10.35 28.12
CA THR A 710 56.95 10.94 27.48
C THR A 710 56.76 10.45 26.04
N LYS A 711 55.69 9.69 25.83
CA LYS A 711 55.03 9.56 24.53
C LYS A 711 53.61 10.12 24.71
N THR A 712 53.29 11.19 24.00
CA THR A 712 51.92 11.70 23.91
C THR A 712 51.00 10.60 23.37
N LEU A 713 49.87 10.38 24.04
CA LEU A 713 48.82 9.52 23.50
C LEU A 713 48.13 10.25 22.35
N LEU A 714 48.14 9.61 21.18
CA LEU A 714 47.58 10.14 19.94
C LEU A 714 46.41 9.24 19.49
N ASP A 715 45.43 9.83 18.82
CA ASP A 715 44.40 9.08 18.10
C ASP A 715 44.99 8.28 16.91
N SER A 716 44.15 7.50 16.22
CA SER A 716 44.54 6.73 15.03
C SER A 716 45.02 7.58 13.84
N ASN A 717 44.87 8.91 13.91
CA ASN A 717 45.28 9.87 12.88
C ASN A 717 46.50 10.73 13.31
N GLY A 718 46.98 10.59 14.56
CA GLY A 718 48.15 11.31 15.09
C GLY A 718 47.86 12.54 15.96
N ASN A 719 46.63 12.77 16.43
CA ASN A 719 46.25 13.96 17.22
C ASN A 719 46.24 13.69 18.74
N PRO A 720 46.72 14.62 19.60
CA PRO A 720 46.64 14.47 21.06
C PRO A 720 45.20 14.45 21.58
N ILE A 721 44.87 13.47 22.42
CA ILE A 721 43.50 13.26 22.94
C ILE A 721 43.23 14.14 24.18
N ALA A 722 42.12 14.88 24.18
CA ALA A 722 41.68 15.72 25.30
C ALA A 722 40.72 14.99 26.25
N MET A 723 40.94 15.16 27.56
CA MET A 723 40.40 14.29 28.62
C MET A 723 38.88 14.44 28.88
N ASP A 724 38.26 15.57 28.53
CA ASP A 724 36.85 15.89 28.81
C ASP A 724 35.82 15.19 27.88
N SER A 725 36.28 14.38 26.92
CA SER A 725 35.43 13.86 25.82
C SER A 725 34.67 12.55 26.13
N LEU A 726 34.88 11.93 27.30
CA LEU A 726 34.53 10.52 27.56
C LEU A 726 33.11 10.26 28.13
N SER A 727 32.12 11.10 27.83
CA SER A 727 30.73 10.92 28.31
C SER A 727 29.87 10.00 27.40
N VAL A 728 30.19 8.71 27.39
CA VAL A 728 29.46 7.69 26.62
C VAL A 728 28.30 7.09 27.44
N ARG A 729 27.07 7.23 26.92
CA ARG A 729 25.84 6.62 27.50
C ARG A 729 25.88 5.07 27.47
N MET A 730 24.96 4.45 28.20
CA MET A 730 24.72 2.99 28.21
C MET A 730 24.75 2.35 26.81
N PRO A 731 25.12 1.05 26.68
CA PRO A 731 25.16 0.34 25.40
C PRO A 731 23.82 0.47 24.65
N ALA A 732 23.84 1.23 23.57
CA ALA A 732 22.64 1.69 22.89
C ALA A 732 22.06 0.63 21.95
N ASP A 733 21.29 -0.30 22.52
CA ASP A 733 20.18 -0.97 21.85
C ASP A 733 19.00 -1.12 22.83
N THR A 734 17.78 -0.93 22.35
CA THR A 734 16.52 -1.08 23.13
C THR A 734 16.25 -0.13 24.31
N LEU A 735 16.73 1.13 24.29
CA LEU A 735 16.08 2.19 25.09
C LEU A 735 15.79 3.46 24.28
N ASN A 736 14.56 3.56 23.78
CA ASN A 736 14.04 4.78 23.16
C ASN A 736 12.60 5.09 23.63
N GLN A 737 12.41 5.15 24.95
CA GLN A 737 11.23 5.75 25.58
C GLN A 737 11.51 6.19 27.03
N LYS A 738 11.10 7.43 27.34
CA LYS A 738 10.96 8.12 28.65
C LYS A 738 11.70 7.57 29.88
N ILE A 739 12.55 8.43 30.46
CA ILE A 739 12.82 8.48 31.91
C ILE A 739 12.53 9.90 32.40
N GLU A 740 11.67 10.02 33.41
CA GLU A 740 11.52 11.19 34.27
C GLU A 740 11.92 10.74 35.69
N ASN A 741 12.63 11.58 36.45
CA ASN A 741 13.23 11.19 37.73
C ASN A 741 12.23 11.22 38.91
N PRO A 742 12.13 10.16 39.73
CA PRO A 742 11.72 10.25 41.12
C PRO A 742 12.93 10.22 42.07
N THR A 743 12.88 10.93 43.20
CA THR A 743 14.01 11.11 44.13
C THR A 743 13.78 10.52 45.52
N GLY A 744 14.78 9.80 46.05
CA GLY A 744 15.20 9.93 47.46
C GLY A 744 14.94 8.75 48.41
N THR A 745 16.01 8.03 48.79
CA THR A 745 16.14 7.22 50.02
C THR A 745 17.60 7.14 50.54
N ASP A 746 18.40 8.19 50.34
CA ASP A 746 19.88 8.16 50.48
C ASP A 746 20.47 7.81 51.86
N THR A 747 19.79 8.12 52.97
CA THR A 747 20.45 8.27 54.29
C THR A 747 20.89 6.97 54.99
N LYS A 748 20.67 5.80 54.39
CA LYS A 748 21.23 4.52 54.89
C LYS A 748 22.26 3.88 53.96
N GLU A 749 22.25 4.22 52.67
CA GLU A 749 23.22 3.66 51.72
C GLU A 749 24.55 4.43 51.78
N GLN A 750 24.49 5.75 52.00
CA GLN A 750 25.69 6.59 52.15
C GLN A 750 26.57 6.20 53.36
N GLU A 751 25.97 5.82 54.50
CA GLU A 751 26.73 5.33 55.67
C GLU A 751 27.42 3.98 55.41
N LEU A 752 26.91 3.16 54.47
CA LEU A 752 27.49 1.87 54.13
C LEU A 752 28.53 1.99 53.01
N ASP A 753 28.33 2.85 52.02
CA ASP A 753 29.32 3.13 50.96
C ASP A 753 30.62 3.70 51.54
N ASP A 754 30.54 4.60 52.54
CA ASP A 754 31.72 5.08 53.28
C ASP A 754 32.42 3.96 54.07
N LEU A 755 31.68 2.93 54.52
CA LEU A 755 32.23 1.78 55.24
C LEU A 755 32.95 0.77 54.32
N LEU A 756 32.69 0.79 53.01
CA LEU A 756 33.18 -0.18 52.04
C LEU A 756 34.37 0.31 51.18
N LYS A 757 34.68 1.60 51.18
CA LYS A 757 35.72 2.24 50.33
C LYS A 757 37.10 1.57 50.39
N ASP A 758 37.54 1.17 51.58
CA ASP A 758 38.90 0.66 51.83
C ASP A 758 38.96 -0.88 52.04
N LYS A 759 38.09 -1.65 51.35
CA LYS A 759 37.99 -3.11 51.53
C LYS A 759 38.24 -3.90 50.24
N THR A 760 38.80 -5.09 50.38
CA THR A 760 39.02 -5.99 49.23
C THR A 760 37.71 -6.65 48.76
N PRO A 761 37.59 -7.10 47.49
CA PRO A 761 36.36 -7.67 46.96
C PRO A 761 35.81 -8.86 47.77
N ASP A 762 36.67 -9.73 48.32
CA ASP A 762 36.24 -10.88 49.14
C ASP A 762 35.73 -10.46 50.53
N GLU A 763 36.30 -9.39 51.11
CA GLU A 763 35.82 -8.82 52.37
C GLU A 763 34.47 -8.11 52.20
N ILE A 764 34.31 -7.35 51.10
CA ILE A 764 33.04 -6.73 50.70
C ILE A 764 31.99 -7.83 50.48
N LEU A 765 32.31 -8.87 49.72
CA LEU A 765 31.42 -10.02 49.46
C LEU A 765 30.98 -10.69 50.76
N LYS A 766 31.90 -10.91 51.71
CA LYS A 766 31.60 -11.53 53.00
C LYS A 766 30.70 -10.66 53.88
N ILE A 767 30.97 -9.35 53.96
CA ILE A 767 30.11 -8.40 54.69
C ILE A 767 28.70 -8.39 54.09
N LEU A 768 28.57 -8.34 52.76
CA LEU A 768 27.27 -8.34 52.08
C LEU A 768 26.49 -9.66 52.27
N GLN A 769 27.19 -10.79 52.44
CA GLN A 769 26.56 -12.08 52.75
C GLN A 769 26.06 -12.17 54.20
N ASP A 770 26.85 -11.68 55.17
CA ASP A 770 26.45 -11.71 56.59
C ASP A 770 25.34 -10.68 56.89
N ASP A 771 25.30 -9.56 56.17
CA ASP A 771 24.23 -8.56 56.32
C ASP A 771 22.93 -8.98 55.60
N ALA A 772 23.02 -9.73 54.50
CA ALA A 772 21.88 -10.41 53.89
C ALA A 772 21.26 -11.47 54.83
N LYS A 773 22.09 -12.24 55.57
CA LYS A 773 21.60 -13.17 56.59
C LYS A 773 20.87 -12.46 57.74
N LYS A 774 21.44 -11.38 58.29
CA LYS A 774 20.76 -10.58 59.33
C LYS A 774 19.41 -10.05 58.85
N SER A 775 19.37 -9.56 57.61
CA SER A 775 18.15 -9.07 56.98
C SER A 775 17.09 -10.17 56.91
N GLN A 776 17.48 -11.39 56.49
CA GLN A 776 16.60 -12.57 56.50
C GLN A 776 16.17 -13.00 57.91
N GLU A 777 17.04 -12.92 58.92
CA GLU A 777 16.68 -13.23 60.32
C GLU A 777 15.70 -12.20 60.92
N GLU A 778 15.84 -10.91 60.59
CA GLU A 778 14.86 -9.88 60.98
C GLU A 778 13.53 -10.04 60.25
N GLU A 779 13.55 -10.37 58.96
CA GLU A 779 12.35 -10.60 58.16
C GLU A 779 11.61 -11.85 58.63
N PHE A 780 12.34 -12.92 58.98
CA PHE A 780 11.77 -14.14 59.57
C PHE A 780 11.18 -13.88 60.98
N LYS A 781 11.80 -13.00 61.79
CA LYS A 781 11.20 -12.53 63.07
C LYS A 781 9.91 -11.75 62.83
N LYS A 782 9.90 -10.78 61.90
CA LYS A 782 8.71 -10.01 61.52
C LYS A 782 7.58 -10.92 60.99
N GLN A 783 7.92 -11.97 60.23
CA GLN A 783 6.94 -12.98 59.79
C GLN A 783 6.40 -13.82 60.96
N GLN A 784 7.21 -14.15 61.97
CA GLN A 784 6.74 -14.86 63.18
C GLN A 784 5.90 -13.97 64.12
N GLU A 785 6.12 -12.66 64.14
CA GLU A 785 5.27 -11.70 64.86
C GLU A 785 3.95 -11.46 64.11
N ASN A 786 3.98 -11.25 62.80
CA ASN A 786 2.78 -11.09 61.98
C ASN A 786 1.90 -12.36 61.97
N ASN A 787 2.48 -13.57 61.94
CA ASN A 787 1.72 -14.83 62.04
C ASN A 787 1.08 -15.08 63.43
N LYS A 788 1.15 -14.13 64.38
CA LYS A 788 0.33 -14.10 65.60
C LYS A 788 -0.87 -13.15 65.54
N GLN A 789 -1.08 -12.44 64.43
CA GLN A 789 -2.21 -11.54 64.22
C GLN A 789 -2.97 -11.86 62.93
N ASP A 790 -4.27 -12.13 63.11
CA ASP A 790 -5.32 -12.35 62.10
C ASP A 790 -5.30 -13.70 61.30
N PRO A 791 -6.01 -14.74 61.79
CA PRO A 791 -6.16 -16.01 61.08
C PRO A 791 -7.40 -16.04 60.17
N GLY A 792 -7.24 -15.65 58.89
CA GLY A 792 -8.01 -16.25 57.79
C GLY A 792 -8.59 -15.34 56.71
N LYS A 793 -8.16 -15.58 55.46
CA LYS A 793 -8.98 -15.49 54.23
C LYS A 793 -8.27 -16.16 53.05
N GLU A 794 -8.99 -17.00 52.33
CA GLU A 794 -8.55 -17.61 51.07
C GLU A 794 -8.94 -16.74 49.86
N PRO A 795 -8.13 -16.67 48.79
CA PRO A 795 -8.50 -16.07 47.51
C PRO A 795 -8.95 -17.11 46.46
N GLU A 796 -10.02 -16.80 45.72
CA GLU A 796 -10.50 -17.63 44.58
C GLU A 796 -9.68 -17.40 43.28
N PRO A 797 -9.67 -18.37 42.34
CA PRO A 797 -8.93 -18.27 41.08
C PRO A 797 -9.67 -17.50 39.97
N PRO A 798 -8.95 -16.88 39.00
CA PRO A 798 -9.53 -16.09 37.91
C PRO A 798 -10.09 -16.93 36.74
N LYS A 799 -10.79 -16.25 35.83
CA LYS A 799 -11.27 -16.74 34.52
C LYS A 799 -10.52 -16.06 33.38
#